data_AF-A0A9E2R741-F1
#
_entry.id   AF-A0A9E2R741-F1
#
_cell.length_a   1.000
_cell.length_b   1.000
_cell.length_c   1.000
_cell.angle_alpha   90.00
_cell.angle_beta   90.00
_cell.angle_gamma   90.00
#
_symmetry.space_group_name_H-M   'P 1'
#
loop_
_entity.id
_entity.type
_entity.pdbx_description
1 polymer ?
#
loop_
_entity_poly.entity_id
_entity_poly.type
_entity_poly.pdbx_seq_one_letter_code
_entity_poly.pdbx_strand_id
1 'polypeptide(L)'
;MHSGLAASRLLPLALALCLLTLTAALAESGPATKSIRLRNQIIVTHPKSRTASLPGPTAEPAVSGLYLIQFEDHWQPAWDQVLRQQGARLLRYVPDDAFVARLTDSRPSRLEALPFVRWLAPFDPKLKVHPRLAKALVQGQPAGTTPVRLLLAPDTSPLDLFRARRLLQHFHLESRSRFGTILHGHATAAEINNLARSAHVLWIEPVAKFKLLDEVSSKIVGGGQVGGTNVHATVTQQLGFDGRGVVVSVADTGLNNGDAATMHPDLAGRVDAFMWYPPLTDAADGFGHGTHVAGIVAGNGATGETDDNGALYGLGVAPGAHLVVQRIFDDAGNDDSPPHSTLTSEAVTNGAVIGSNSWGNDVQGQYDLDAAAFDALVRDADPRVPGDQPYILEFSAGNAGPGAQTLDSPAVAKNVIATGASENDREDFLIYADGPDYMADFSSRGPCEDGRIKPDVVAPGTWISSLQSASATADNAWAAIDDFYQYEGGTSQAGPHASGAAAVFVQYYRETHGGATPSPALTKAALINCAVPLGDPSEGPTPNFDEGWGRIDLTQIIGSPRRTRFTEQTNLLATGQTFEQALLVGSADQPLRITLAYTDVPGLPAAIPALVNDLDLEVVGPDGTLYRGNQFGPTGDSLPNPTTGDNLNNVEGVQLNQPSPGQYRVRVRARNVPEDIFQRTNVPPQQDFALVISADLPLPGVGVLVLDRPAYTVPDVIQLKLIDLDLTNQASANVRIASTTQTNGLALALAPFGTAGVFTGSVATASAPVASDGQLHVADGDTITATYQDAAPPLTATATAVADLLAPAISSVTETNHFGRAFVSWQTDEPATSSVRYGTNQNLAFAITNTALVQTHAVDLTGLVAGVTYQFEVISADQAGNSTTDDHAGKFYSFVATPAATLLLVDGYVPVDPSVATTTDVPLSAYTDALDQSGISYEVWDVSQRGSPGTNDLAPYRVVIWRVNDNPLASVPGSTDNTLTTANQAALQTYLKNGGALFLSSMEILSRIGDVPFRTNVLQMLSFNEDAGVPSIVGADNDPISNGMAM
;
A
#
# COMPACT_ATOMS: atom_id res chain seq x y z
N MET A 1 -6.78 -25.64 64.50
CA MET A 1 -7.91 -26.57 64.74
C MET A 1 -9.20 -25.84 64.41
N HIS A 2 -10.10 -26.51 63.66
CA HIS A 2 -11.58 -26.37 63.54
C HIS A 2 -12.22 -25.02 63.92
N SER A 3 -13.15 -24.40 63.19
CA SER A 3 -14.29 -24.82 62.34
C SER A 3 -15.10 -23.51 62.16
N GLY A 4 -15.84 -23.16 61.12
CA GLY A 4 -16.71 -23.94 60.25
C GLY A 4 -18.08 -23.22 60.18
N LEU A 5 -18.41 -22.69 59.00
CA LEU A 5 -19.72 -22.57 58.33
C LEU A 5 -20.98 -22.18 59.14
N ALA A 6 -21.63 -21.08 58.74
CA ALA A 6 -22.81 -21.06 57.86
C ALA A 6 -23.64 -19.78 58.02
N ALA A 7 -23.92 -19.08 56.90
CA ALA A 7 -25.26 -18.59 56.52
C ALA A 7 -25.15 -17.64 55.31
N SER A 8 -25.37 -18.22 54.14
CA SER A 8 -25.66 -17.57 52.86
C SER A 8 -27.09 -17.05 52.79
N ARG A 9 -27.28 -16.01 51.98
CA ARG A 9 -28.47 -15.60 51.18
C ARG A 9 -29.02 -14.23 51.56
N LEU A 10 -28.62 -13.23 50.78
CA LEU A 10 -29.45 -12.14 50.24
C LEU A 10 -28.55 -11.23 49.40
N LEU A 11 -28.49 -11.47 48.09
CA LEU A 11 -28.26 -10.45 47.03
C LEU A 11 -28.33 -11.15 45.66
N PRO A 12 -29.51 -11.23 45.04
CA PRO A 12 -29.57 -10.82 43.64
C PRO A 12 -30.92 -10.16 43.33
N LEU A 13 -30.96 -8.83 43.27
CA LEU A 13 -32.06 -8.12 42.60
C LEU A 13 -31.62 -6.80 41.92
N ALA A 14 -30.38 -6.34 42.12
CA ALA A 14 -29.86 -5.13 41.49
C ALA A 14 -29.05 -5.38 40.20
N LEU A 15 -28.70 -6.64 39.87
CA LEU A 15 -27.92 -6.98 38.67
C LEU A 15 -28.80 -7.23 37.42
N ALA A 16 -30.12 -7.31 37.57
CA ALA A 16 -31.04 -7.67 36.49
C ALA A 16 -31.61 -6.48 35.70
N LEU A 17 -31.43 -5.23 36.17
CA LEU A 17 -31.99 -4.05 35.50
C LEU A 17 -30.97 -3.28 34.64
N CYS A 18 -29.65 -3.46 34.83
CA CYS A 18 -28.63 -2.88 33.95
C CYS A 18 -28.28 -3.76 32.72
N LEU A 19 -28.76 -5.01 32.66
CA LEU A 19 -28.57 -5.90 31.49
C LEU A 19 -29.66 -5.76 30.41
N LEU A 20 -30.71 -4.96 30.66
CA LEU A 20 -31.87 -4.83 29.76
C LEU A 20 -31.92 -3.49 28.99
N THR A 21 -30.95 -2.60 29.17
CA THR A 21 -30.83 -1.35 28.39
C THR A 21 -29.55 -1.25 27.56
N LEU A 22 -28.69 -2.27 27.55
CA LEU A 22 -27.53 -2.37 26.63
C LEU A 22 -27.73 -3.35 25.47
N THR A 23 -28.91 -3.98 25.35
CA THR A 23 -29.24 -4.94 24.30
C THR A 23 -30.19 -4.38 23.23
N ALA A 24 -30.53 -3.09 23.28
CA ALA A 24 -31.48 -2.45 22.35
C ALA A 24 -30.86 -1.42 21.38
N ALA A 25 -29.52 -1.29 21.32
CA ALA A 25 -28.82 -0.39 20.39
C ALA A 25 -27.99 -1.12 19.31
N LEU A 26 -28.09 -2.46 19.22
CA LEU A 26 -27.41 -3.27 18.18
C LEU A 26 -28.39 -4.14 17.37
N ALA A 27 -29.65 -3.77 17.31
CA ALA A 27 -30.64 -4.45 16.50
C ALA A 27 -31.32 -3.46 15.56
N GLU A 28 -30.73 -3.26 14.38
CA GLU A 28 -31.43 -3.08 13.09
C GLU A 28 -30.41 -2.85 11.94
N SER A 29 -29.71 -3.90 11.55
CA SER A 29 -29.43 -4.15 10.14
C SER A 29 -29.82 -5.60 9.87
N GLY A 30 -30.68 -5.83 8.89
CA GLY A 30 -30.96 -7.21 8.45
C GLY A 30 -29.65 -7.87 7.98
N PRO A 31 -29.56 -9.22 7.95
CA PRO A 31 -28.36 -9.88 7.45
C PRO A 31 -28.03 -9.34 6.05
N ALA A 32 -26.83 -8.79 5.89
CA ALA A 32 -26.43 -8.16 4.65
C ALA A 32 -26.31 -9.18 3.52
N THR A 33 -26.68 -8.77 2.31
CA THR A 33 -26.37 -9.46 1.06
C THR A 33 -24.86 -9.72 0.98
N LYS A 34 -24.44 -10.94 0.59
CA LYS A 34 -23.03 -11.27 0.31
C LYS A 34 -22.85 -11.45 -1.20
N SER A 35 -21.59 -11.52 -1.62
CA SER A 35 -21.21 -11.84 -2.98
C SER A 35 -20.28 -13.04 -2.97
N ILE A 36 -20.18 -13.78 -4.07
CA ILE A 36 -19.10 -14.72 -4.35
C ILE A 36 -18.35 -14.11 -5.52
N ARG A 37 -17.09 -13.73 -5.30
CA ARG A 37 -16.31 -12.98 -6.28
C ARG A 37 -15.37 -13.92 -7.02
N LEU A 38 -15.72 -14.20 -8.28
CA LEU A 38 -14.91 -14.96 -9.21
C LEU A 38 -14.44 -14.04 -10.32
N ARG A 39 -13.28 -14.35 -10.91
CA ARG A 39 -12.71 -13.61 -12.04
C ARG A 39 -13.68 -13.44 -13.21
N ASN A 40 -14.52 -14.45 -13.43
CA ASN A 40 -15.47 -14.47 -14.55
C ASN A 40 -16.82 -13.85 -14.20
N GLN A 41 -17.16 -13.72 -12.90
CA GLN A 41 -18.49 -13.30 -12.46
C GLN A 41 -18.53 -12.98 -10.95
N ILE A 42 -19.33 -11.98 -10.58
CA ILE A 42 -19.78 -11.79 -9.19
C ILE A 42 -21.18 -12.40 -9.04
N ILE A 43 -21.34 -13.34 -8.10
CA ILE A 43 -22.63 -13.97 -7.77
C ILE A 43 -23.15 -13.34 -6.49
N VAL A 44 -24.24 -12.58 -6.57
CA VAL A 44 -24.88 -11.98 -5.39
C VAL A 44 -25.76 -13.02 -4.70
N THR A 45 -25.61 -13.19 -3.40
CA THR A 45 -26.34 -14.16 -2.59
C THR A 45 -27.11 -13.47 -1.46
N HIS A 46 -28.32 -13.98 -1.21
CA HIS A 46 -29.21 -13.43 -0.20
C HIS A 46 -29.22 -14.30 1.06
N PRO A 47 -29.45 -13.70 2.24
CA PRO A 47 -29.61 -14.46 3.48
C PRO A 47 -30.78 -15.43 3.36
N LYS A 48 -30.67 -16.59 4.01
CA LYS A 48 -31.80 -17.51 4.09
C LYS A 48 -33.01 -16.89 4.79
N SER A 49 -34.17 -16.97 4.15
CA SER A 49 -35.44 -16.67 4.81
C SER A 49 -35.72 -17.69 5.92
N ARG A 50 -35.85 -17.22 7.16
CA ARG A 50 -36.15 -18.03 8.37
C ARG A 50 -37.50 -18.80 8.30
N THR A 51 -38.25 -18.70 7.21
CA THR A 51 -39.58 -19.32 7.05
C THR A 51 -39.62 -20.53 6.11
N ALA A 52 -38.50 -20.94 5.51
CA ALA A 52 -38.46 -22.14 4.68
C ALA A 52 -38.48 -23.42 5.55
N SER A 53 -39.62 -24.11 5.59
CA SER A 53 -39.70 -25.47 6.13
C SER A 53 -38.80 -26.41 5.33
N LEU A 54 -38.10 -27.31 6.02
CA LEU A 54 -37.37 -28.43 5.40
C LEU A 54 -38.23 -29.08 4.30
N PRO A 55 -37.74 -29.17 3.05
CA PRO A 55 -38.37 -30.04 2.07
C PRO A 55 -38.44 -31.44 2.68
N GLY A 56 -39.63 -32.06 2.69
CA GLY A 56 -39.76 -33.49 2.97
C GLY A 56 -38.83 -34.30 2.04
N PRO A 57 -38.57 -35.59 2.30
CA PRO A 57 -37.62 -36.37 1.52
C PRO A 57 -38.01 -36.38 0.04
N THR A 58 -37.42 -35.49 -0.74
CA THR A 58 -37.58 -35.43 -2.19
C THR A 58 -36.66 -36.48 -2.82
N ALA A 59 -37.13 -37.03 -3.94
CA ALA A 59 -36.41 -37.95 -4.80
C ALA A 59 -35.26 -37.26 -5.57
N GLU A 60 -34.52 -36.36 -4.92
CA GLU A 60 -33.34 -35.73 -5.52
C GLU A 60 -32.20 -36.76 -5.56
N PRO A 61 -31.61 -37.02 -6.74
CA PRO A 61 -30.49 -37.93 -6.86
C PRO A 61 -29.27 -37.39 -6.11
N ALA A 62 -28.48 -38.30 -5.57
CA ALA A 62 -27.17 -37.92 -5.05
C ALA A 62 -26.25 -37.49 -6.21
N VAL A 63 -25.39 -36.51 -5.95
CA VAL A 63 -24.49 -35.90 -6.93
C VAL A 63 -23.04 -36.02 -6.48
N SER A 64 -22.16 -36.08 -7.46
CA SER A 64 -20.71 -36.01 -7.27
C SER A 64 -20.13 -34.99 -8.24
N GLY A 65 -19.24 -34.12 -7.75
CA GLY A 65 -18.68 -33.05 -8.57
C GLY A 65 -18.11 -31.89 -7.75
N LEU A 66 -17.74 -30.82 -8.43
CA LEU A 66 -17.30 -29.56 -7.81
C LEU A 66 -18.49 -28.61 -7.69
N TYR A 67 -18.63 -28.00 -6.52
CA TYR A 67 -19.66 -27.02 -6.18
C TYR A 67 -19.00 -25.79 -5.54
N LEU A 68 -19.68 -24.66 -5.64
CA LEU A 68 -19.40 -23.48 -4.84
C LEU A 68 -20.36 -23.51 -3.65
N ILE A 69 -19.82 -23.37 -2.44
CA ILE A 69 -20.58 -23.27 -1.19
C ILE A 69 -20.22 -21.95 -0.51
N GLN A 70 -21.20 -21.19 -0.06
CA GLN A 70 -20.99 -19.98 0.73
C GLN A 70 -21.66 -20.09 2.09
N PHE A 71 -21.01 -19.54 3.11
CA PHE A 71 -21.49 -19.57 4.49
C PHE A 71 -22.13 -18.26 4.95
N GLU A 72 -23.02 -18.38 5.95
CA GLU A 72 -23.69 -17.23 6.58
C GLU A 72 -22.70 -16.33 7.33
N ASP A 73 -21.63 -16.90 7.91
CA ASP A 73 -20.55 -16.22 8.64
C ASP A 73 -19.19 -16.85 8.28
N HIS A 74 -18.09 -16.29 8.81
CA HIS A 74 -16.75 -16.87 8.70
C HIS A 74 -16.74 -18.34 9.08
N TRP A 75 -16.03 -19.13 8.28
CA TRP A 75 -15.97 -20.58 8.45
C TRP A 75 -15.47 -20.95 9.85
N GLN A 76 -16.07 -22.00 10.42
CA GLN A 76 -15.71 -22.52 11.74
C GLN A 76 -15.29 -24.00 11.65
N PRO A 77 -14.28 -24.45 12.42
CA PRO A 77 -13.82 -25.84 12.43
C PRO A 77 -14.94 -26.87 12.67
N ALA A 78 -15.95 -26.52 13.47
CA ALA A 78 -17.08 -27.40 13.76
C ALA A 78 -17.95 -27.74 12.53
N TRP A 79 -17.94 -26.88 11.50
CA TRP A 79 -18.76 -27.08 10.30
C TRP A 79 -18.17 -28.14 9.37
N ASP A 80 -16.84 -28.28 9.32
CA ASP A 80 -16.17 -29.24 8.44
C ASP A 80 -16.58 -30.69 8.74
N GLN A 81 -16.69 -31.07 10.02
CA GLN A 81 -17.15 -32.40 10.41
C GLN A 81 -18.59 -32.67 9.90
N VAL A 82 -19.47 -31.68 9.98
CA VAL A 82 -20.86 -31.78 9.51
C VAL A 82 -20.92 -31.88 7.99
N LEU A 83 -20.13 -31.07 7.28
CA LEU A 83 -20.04 -31.11 5.82
C LEU A 83 -19.53 -32.47 5.32
N ARG A 84 -18.48 -33.01 5.94
CA ARG A 84 -17.92 -34.33 5.59
C ARG A 84 -18.91 -35.46 5.82
N GLN A 85 -19.72 -35.41 6.88
CA GLN A 85 -20.79 -36.38 7.11
C GLN A 85 -21.86 -36.36 6.02
N GLN A 86 -22.03 -35.23 5.32
CA GLN A 86 -22.93 -35.09 4.16
C GLN A 86 -22.20 -35.32 2.83
N GLY A 87 -20.94 -35.78 2.84
CA GLY A 87 -20.14 -36.06 1.64
C GLY A 87 -19.51 -34.82 0.98
N ALA A 88 -19.52 -33.67 1.65
CA ALA A 88 -18.91 -32.43 1.17
C ALA A 88 -17.54 -32.19 1.81
N ARG A 89 -16.52 -31.89 0.99
CA ARG A 89 -15.17 -31.53 1.43
C ARG A 89 -14.77 -30.19 0.83
N LEU A 90 -14.36 -29.23 1.65
CA LEU A 90 -13.82 -27.95 1.17
C LEU A 90 -12.44 -28.15 0.55
N LEU A 91 -12.18 -27.49 -0.58
CA LEU A 91 -10.94 -27.63 -1.34
C LEU A 91 -10.13 -26.34 -1.39
N ARG A 92 -10.76 -25.24 -1.77
CA ARG A 92 -10.13 -23.93 -1.94
C ARG A 92 -11.08 -22.83 -1.53
N TYR A 93 -10.58 -21.85 -0.80
CA TYR A 93 -11.29 -20.64 -0.46
C TYR A 93 -11.58 -19.81 -1.70
N VAL A 94 -12.72 -19.14 -1.67
CA VAL A 94 -13.15 -18.09 -2.58
C VAL A 94 -13.59 -16.94 -1.67
N PRO A 95 -13.19 -15.68 -1.94
CA PRO A 95 -13.51 -14.55 -1.08
C PRO A 95 -15.00 -14.45 -0.70
N ASP A 96 -15.25 -13.73 0.40
CA ASP A 96 -16.57 -13.54 1.00
C ASP A 96 -17.20 -14.84 1.54
N ASP A 97 -16.44 -15.61 2.33
CA ASP A 97 -16.86 -16.84 3.04
C ASP A 97 -17.34 -17.97 2.12
N ALA A 98 -16.78 -18.04 0.92
CA ALA A 98 -17.10 -19.06 -0.07
C ALA A 98 -15.96 -20.05 -0.26
N PHE A 99 -16.29 -21.23 -0.79
CA PHE A 99 -15.31 -22.27 -1.08
C PHE A 99 -15.72 -23.04 -2.33
N VAL A 100 -14.73 -23.47 -3.11
CA VAL A 100 -14.90 -24.63 -3.98
C VAL A 100 -14.88 -25.88 -3.11
N ALA A 101 -15.92 -26.71 -3.22
CA ALA A 101 -16.09 -27.94 -2.48
C ALA A 101 -16.29 -29.13 -3.42
N ARG A 102 -15.76 -30.29 -3.01
CA ARG A 102 -16.07 -31.58 -3.64
C ARG A 102 -17.25 -32.22 -2.93
N LEU A 103 -18.27 -32.57 -3.70
CA LEU A 103 -19.38 -33.40 -3.27
C LEU A 103 -19.13 -34.83 -3.77
N THR A 104 -19.37 -35.80 -2.90
CA THR A 104 -19.23 -37.23 -3.20
C THR A 104 -20.48 -37.95 -2.71
N ASP A 105 -21.33 -38.37 -3.63
CA ASP A 105 -22.62 -39.01 -3.31
C ASP A 105 -23.47 -38.18 -2.33
N SER A 106 -23.41 -36.84 -2.48
CA SER A 106 -24.07 -35.88 -1.61
C SER A 106 -25.44 -35.48 -2.14
N ARG A 107 -26.33 -35.02 -1.26
CA ARG A 107 -27.62 -34.44 -1.67
C ARG A 107 -27.58 -32.92 -1.42
N PRO A 108 -27.57 -32.06 -2.46
CA PRO A 108 -27.48 -30.60 -2.32
C PRO A 108 -28.51 -30.02 -1.36
N SER A 109 -29.77 -30.47 -1.43
CA SER A 109 -30.83 -30.04 -0.49
C SER A 109 -30.51 -30.27 0.99
N ARG A 110 -29.71 -31.29 1.35
CA ARG A 110 -29.28 -31.51 2.75
C ARG A 110 -28.21 -30.53 3.19
N LEU A 111 -27.30 -30.17 2.29
CA LEU A 111 -26.26 -29.17 2.53
C LEU A 111 -26.90 -27.78 2.61
N GLU A 112 -27.80 -27.46 1.69
CA GLU A 112 -28.61 -26.24 1.71
C GLU A 112 -29.57 -26.18 2.90
N ALA A 113 -29.87 -27.28 3.59
CA ALA A 113 -30.66 -27.23 4.82
C ALA A 113 -29.81 -26.87 6.06
N LEU A 114 -28.47 -26.93 5.98
CA LEU A 114 -27.60 -26.61 7.10
C LEU A 114 -27.73 -25.12 7.46
N PRO A 115 -27.87 -24.77 8.75
CA PRO A 115 -28.17 -23.39 9.15
C PRO A 115 -27.04 -22.40 8.84
N PHE A 116 -25.80 -22.89 8.71
CA PHE A 116 -24.63 -22.08 8.41
C PHE A 116 -24.31 -21.99 6.91
N VAL A 117 -24.97 -22.78 6.05
CA VAL A 117 -24.80 -22.68 4.59
C VAL A 117 -25.75 -21.63 4.06
N ARG A 118 -25.24 -20.58 3.43
CA ARG A 118 -26.05 -19.53 2.78
C ARG A 118 -26.50 -19.95 1.40
N TRP A 119 -25.56 -20.44 0.59
CA TRP A 119 -25.77 -20.69 -0.83
C TRP A 119 -24.93 -21.88 -1.31
N LEU A 120 -25.44 -22.61 -2.29
CA LEU A 120 -24.79 -23.76 -2.91
C LEU A 120 -25.18 -23.85 -4.39
N ALA A 121 -24.22 -24.07 -5.28
CA ALA A 121 -24.49 -24.41 -6.68
C ALA A 121 -23.33 -25.19 -7.31
N PRO A 122 -23.56 -25.92 -8.42
CA PRO A 122 -22.47 -26.53 -9.18
C PRO A 122 -21.43 -25.49 -9.61
N PHE A 123 -20.15 -25.85 -9.56
CA PHE A 123 -19.08 -24.98 -10.05
C PHE A 123 -19.06 -25.04 -11.58
N ASP A 124 -19.79 -24.10 -12.21
CA ASP A 124 -20.03 -24.08 -13.65
C ASP A 124 -18.70 -24.12 -14.44
N PRO A 125 -18.56 -24.98 -15.46
CA PRO A 125 -17.37 -25.04 -16.31
C PRO A 125 -16.90 -23.68 -16.86
N LYS A 126 -17.82 -22.75 -17.13
CA LYS A 126 -17.49 -21.40 -17.62
C LYS A 126 -16.72 -20.57 -16.59
N LEU A 127 -16.89 -20.86 -15.30
CA LEU A 127 -16.19 -20.17 -14.21
C LEU A 127 -14.77 -20.73 -13.97
N LYS A 128 -14.37 -21.75 -14.74
CA LYS A 128 -13.05 -22.39 -14.63
C LYS A 128 -12.10 -22.04 -15.78
N VAL A 129 -12.55 -21.23 -16.73
CA VAL A 129 -11.79 -20.89 -17.94
C VAL A 129 -11.52 -19.40 -17.95
N HIS A 130 -10.25 -19.00 -18.08
CA HIS A 130 -9.84 -17.60 -18.13
C HIS A 130 -10.62 -16.79 -19.18
N PRO A 131 -11.06 -15.53 -18.90
CA PRO A 131 -11.91 -14.75 -19.80
C PRO A 131 -11.36 -14.61 -21.23
N ARG A 132 -10.05 -14.35 -21.38
CA ARG A 132 -9.40 -14.25 -22.70
C ARG A 132 -9.54 -15.56 -23.49
N LEU A 133 -9.37 -16.71 -22.83
CA LEU A 133 -9.52 -18.02 -23.45
C LEU A 133 -10.99 -18.31 -23.76
N ALA A 134 -11.91 -18.03 -22.84
CA ALA A 134 -13.35 -18.18 -23.06
C ALA A 134 -13.84 -17.36 -24.26
N LYS A 135 -13.38 -16.11 -24.41
CA LYS A 135 -13.69 -15.25 -25.57
C LYS A 135 -13.16 -15.85 -26.87
N ALA A 136 -11.92 -16.33 -26.89
CA ALA A 136 -11.32 -16.99 -28.04
C ALA A 136 -12.12 -18.25 -28.47
N LEU A 137 -12.51 -19.08 -27.50
CA LEU A 137 -13.33 -20.28 -27.74
C LEU A 137 -14.68 -19.96 -28.38
N VAL A 138 -15.37 -18.89 -27.93
CA VAL A 138 -16.64 -18.45 -28.52
C VAL A 138 -16.44 -17.94 -29.96
N GLN A 139 -15.29 -17.32 -30.25
CA GLN A 139 -14.93 -16.82 -31.57
C GLN A 139 -14.39 -17.91 -32.52
N GLY A 140 -14.35 -19.18 -32.09
CA GLY A 140 -13.84 -20.29 -32.89
C GLY A 140 -12.32 -20.22 -33.12
N GLN A 141 -11.58 -19.52 -32.26
CA GLN A 141 -10.13 -19.34 -32.37
C GLN A 141 -9.40 -19.89 -31.14
N PRO A 142 -8.19 -20.45 -31.34
CA PRO A 142 -7.56 -20.72 -32.64
C PRO A 142 -8.17 -21.96 -33.33
N ALA A 143 -8.02 -22.05 -34.65
CA ALA A 143 -8.47 -23.20 -35.46
C ALA A 143 -7.70 -24.51 -35.17
N GLY A 144 -6.70 -24.49 -34.27
CA GLY A 144 -5.82 -25.60 -33.90
C GLY A 144 -5.74 -25.79 -32.39
N THR A 145 -4.54 -26.09 -31.88
CA THR A 145 -4.29 -26.19 -30.44
C THR A 145 -3.76 -24.86 -29.87
N THR A 146 -4.09 -24.58 -28.62
CA THR A 146 -3.59 -23.42 -27.85
C THR A 146 -2.76 -23.91 -26.68
N PRO A 147 -1.63 -23.26 -26.34
CA PRO A 147 -0.92 -23.55 -25.11
C PRO A 147 -1.77 -23.12 -23.89
N VAL A 148 -1.96 -24.04 -22.95
CA VAL A 148 -2.79 -23.86 -21.76
C VAL A 148 -2.11 -24.42 -20.51
N ARG A 149 -2.42 -23.80 -19.38
CA ARG A 149 -2.11 -24.31 -18.04
C ARG A 149 -3.40 -24.64 -17.32
N LEU A 150 -3.36 -25.67 -16.48
CA LEU A 150 -4.52 -26.09 -15.70
C LEU A 150 -4.14 -26.43 -14.28
N LEU A 151 -4.95 -25.94 -13.33
CA LEU A 151 -4.87 -26.28 -11.92
C LEU A 151 -5.81 -27.44 -11.62
N LEU A 152 -5.24 -28.52 -11.08
CA LEU A 152 -6.01 -29.65 -10.58
C LEU A 152 -6.40 -29.46 -9.12
N ALA A 153 -7.55 -30.02 -8.75
CA ALA A 153 -8.00 -30.05 -7.38
C ALA A 153 -6.99 -30.80 -6.49
N PRO A 154 -6.76 -30.36 -5.24
CA PRO A 154 -5.73 -30.93 -4.37
C PRO A 154 -5.92 -32.42 -4.06
N ASP A 155 -7.14 -32.91 -4.19
CA ASP A 155 -7.52 -34.30 -3.93
C ASP A 155 -7.65 -35.16 -5.20
N THR A 156 -7.09 -34.69 -6.32
CA THR A 156 -7.10 -35.42 -7.59
C THR A 156 -6.33 -36.73 -7.48
N SER A 157 -6.97 -37.83 -7.90
CA SER A 157 -6.35 -39.16 -7.87
C SER A 157 -5.29 -39.30 -8.98
N PRO A 158 -4.29 -40.20 -8.84
CA PRO A 158 -3.33 -40.47 -9.91
C PRO A 158 -3.99 -40.88 -11.24
N LEU A 159 -5.14 -41.56 -11.19
CA LEU A 159 -5.90 -41.95 -12.38
C LEU A 159 -6.53 -40.73 -13.07
N ASP A 160 -7.08 -39.79 -12.30
CA ASP A 160 -7.73 -38.60 -12.84
C ASP A 160 -6.70 -37.58 -13.34
N LEU A 161 -5.54 -37.50 -12.68
CA LEU A 161 -4.36 -36.81 -13.20
C LEU A 161 -3.95 -37.38 -14.57
N PHE A 162 -3.84 -38.71 -14.69
CA PHE A 162 -3.52 -39.36 -15.96
C PHE A 162 -4.57 -39.04 -17.04
N ARG A 163 -5.88 -39.02 -16.69
CA ARG A 163 -6.96 -38.65 -17.60
C ARG A 163 -6.84 -37.20 -18.07
N ALA A 164 -6.58 -36.25 -17.16
CA ALA A 164 -6.38 -34.84 -17.51
C ALA A 164 -5.18 -34.66 -18.44
N ARG A 165 -4.05 -35.32 -18.12
CA ARG A 165 -2.85 -35.30 -18.96
C ARG A 165 -3.09 -35.82 -20.38
N ARG A 166 -3.92 -36.86 -20.54
CA ARG A 166 -4.26 -37.43 -21.86
C ARG A 166 -5.12 -36.52 -22.75
N LEU A 167 -5.74 -35.48 -22.19
CA LEU A 167 -6.48 -34.47 -22.93
C LEU A 167 -5.58 -33.31 -23.40
N LEU A 168 -4.34 -33.23 -22.90
CA LEU A 168 -3.33 -32.30 -23.40
C LEU A 168 -2.52 -32.95 -24.53
N GLN A 169 -2.42 -32.24 -25.64
CA GLN A 169 -1.44 -32.48 -26.71
C GLN A 169 -0.14 -31.76 -26.34
N HIS A 170 1.00 -32.18 -26.90
CA HIS A 170 2.32 -31.56 -26.64
C HIS A 170 2.52 -31.23 -25.15
N PHE A 171 2.34 -32.25 -24.29
CA PHE A 171 2.51 -32.09 -22.86
C PHE A 171 3.95 -31.69 -22.56
N HIS A 172 4.11 -30.54 -21.92
CA HIS A 172 5.41 -29.93 -21.66
C HIS A 172 5.86 -30.23 -20.24
N LEU A 173 5.00 -29.97 -19.26
CA LEU A 173 5.43 -29.85 -17.88
C LEU A 173 4.33 -30.20 -16.87
N GLU A 174 4.74 -30.75 -15.73
CA GLU A 174 3.90 -30.93 -14.53
C GLU A 174 4.66 -30.38 -13.33
N SER A 175 4.06 -29.42 -12.63
CA SER A 175 4.55 -28.90 -11.36
C SER A 175 3.63 -29.35 -10.24
N ARG A 176 4.20 -29.78 -9.13
CA ARG A 176 3.47 -30.17 -7.92
C ARG A 176 4.01 -29.37 -6.75
N SER A 177 3.11 -28.70 -6.04
CA SER A 177 3.41 -28.02 -4.79
C SER A 177 2.27 -28.20 -3.80
N ARG A 178 2.42 -27.64 -2.60
CA ARG A 178 1.34 -27.46 -1.62
C ARG A 178 0.08 -26.79 -2.21
N PHE A 179 0.22 -25.96 -3.24
CA PHE A 179 -0.90 -25.33 -3.92
C PHE A 179 -1.72 -26.30 -4.79
N GLY A 180 -1.13 -27.40 -5.25
CA GLY A 180 -1.79 -28.37 -6.12
C GLY A 180 -0.89 -28.83 -7.26
N THR A 181 -1.50 -29.53 -8.22
CA THR A 181 -0.80 -29.96 -9.44
C THR A 181 -1.18 -29.06 -10.61
N ILE A 182 -0.18 -28.45 -11.23
CA ILE A 182 -0.32 -27.63 -12.43
C ILE A 182 0.22 -28.43 -13.62
N LEU A 183 -0.60 -28.58 -14.66
CA LEU A 183 -0.15 -29.16 -15.93
C LEU A 183 -0.05 -28.07 -17.01
N HIS A 184 0.98 -28.17 -17.84
CA HIS A 184 1.19 -27.34 -19.02
C HIS A 184 1.20 -28.23 -20.28
N GLY A 185 0.38 -27.88 -21.26
CA GLY A 185 0.42 -28.49 -22.58
C GLY A 185 -0.39 -27.67 -23.58
N HIS A 186 -0.75 -28.29 -24.69
CA HIS A 186 -1.59 -27.72 -25.74
C HIS A 186 -2.97 -28.38 -25.74
N ALA A 187 -4.03 -27.62 -26.02
CA ALA A 187 -5.38 -28.16 -26.12
C ALA A 187 -6.19 -27.46 -27.21
N THR A 188 -7.03 -28.22 -27.90
CA THR A 188 -8.07 -27.71 -28.81
C THR A 188 -9.24 -27.14 -28.01
N ALA A 189 -10.11 -26.37 -28.68
CA ALA A 189 -11.33 -25.85 -28.08
C ALA A 189 -12.24 -26.94 -27.48
N ALA A 190 -12.31 -28.12 -28.12
CA ALA A 190 -13.10 -29.25 -27.62
C ALA A 190 -12.46 -29.88 -26.37
N GLU A 191 -11.14 -30.02 -26.34
CA GLU A 191 -10.40 -30.53 -25.17
C GLU A 191 -10.51 -29.58 -23.98
N ILE A 192 -10.41 -28.26 -24.20
CA ILE A 192 -10.60 -27.25 -23.13
C ILE A 192 -12.00 -27.34 -22.52
N ASN A 193 -13.04 -27.47 -23.37
CA ASN A 193 -14.41 -27.66 -22.88
C ASN A 193 -14.59 -28.96 -22.07
N ASN A 194 -13.91 -30.04 -22.47
CA ASN A 194 -13.92 -31.30 -21.72
C ASN A 194 -13.18 -31.19 -20.39
N LEU A 195 -12.03 -30.51 -20.37
CA LEU A 195 -11.25 -30.23 -19.17
C LEU A 195 -12.08 -29.38 -18.17
N ALA A 196 -12.75 -28.34 -18.64
CA ALA A 196 -13.59 -27.48 -17.79
C ALA A 196 -14.77 -28.24 -17.14
N ARG A 197 -15.32 -29.25 -17.83
CA ARG A 197 -16.37 -30.14 -17.28
C ARG A 197 -15.85 -31.16 -16.28
N SER A 198 -14.54 -31.36 -16.19
CA SER A 198 -13.95 -32.28 -15.23
C SER A 198 -14.23 -31.85 -13.78
N ALA A 199 -14.55 -32.82 -12.94
CA ALA A 199 -14.66 -32.64 -11.49
C ALA A 199 -13.30 -32.50 -10.78
N HIS A 200 -12.20 -32.46 -11.53
CA HIS A 200 -10.83 -32.38 -11.00
C HIS A 200 -10.07 -31.15 -11.47
N VAL A 201 -10.62 -30.36 -12.39
CA VAL A 201 -10.02 -29.10 -12.85
C VAL A 201 -10.68 -27.94 -12.11
N LEU A 202 -9.86 -27.10 -11.50
CA LEU A 202 -10.30 -25.88 -10.81
C LEU A 202 -10.17 -24.64 -11.71
N TRP A 203 -9.15 -24.61 -12.57
CA TRP A 203 -8.85 -23.45 -13.40
C TRP A 203 -8.08 -23.84 -14.67
N ILE A 204 -8.29 -23.09 -15.75
CA ILE A 204 -7.63 -23.21 -17.05
C ILE A 204 -7.33 -21.80 -17.57
N GLU A 205 -6.07 -21.52 -17.89
CA GLU A 205 -5.61 -20.24 -18.41
C GLU A 205 -4.66 -20.40 -19.60
N PRO A 206 -4.53 -19.37 -20.47
CA PRO A 206 -3.51 -19.39 -21.50
C PRO A 206 -2.11 -19.42 -20.89
N VAL A 207 -1.15 -20.01 -21.60
CA VAL A 207 0.27 -19.86 -21.25
C VAL A 207 0.73 -18.50 -21.73
N ALA A 208 1.19 -17.66 -20.79
CA ALA A 208 2.00 -16.50 -21.12
C ALA A 208 3.47 -16.92 -21.19
N LYS A 209 4.23 -16.35 -22.13
CA LYS A 209 5.67 -16.58 -22.24
C LYS A 209 6.38 -15.61 -21.32
N PHE A 210 7.34 -16.08 -20.54
CA PHE A 210 8.25 -15.17 -19.86
C PHE A 210 9.09 -14.44 -20.89
N LYS A 211 9.33 -13.18 -20.60
CA LYS A 211 10.26 -12.31 -21.29
C LYS A 211 11.25 -11.80 -20.26
N LEU A 212 12.47 -11.54 -20.71
CA LEU A 212 13.32 -10.59 -20.03
C LEU A 212 12.57 -9.26 -20.00
N LEU A 213 12.66 -8.54 -18.89
CA LEU A 213 12.04 -7.23 -18.81
C LEU A 213 12.96 -6.26 -19.57
N ASP A 214 12.59 -6.04 -20.83
CA ASP A 214 13.31 -5.33 -21.88
C ASP A 214 13.94 -3.99 -21.44
N GLU A 215 15.17 -3.76 -21.89
CA GLU A 215 16.02 -2.59 -21.78
C GLU A 215 15.83 -1.55 -22.91
N VAL A 216 14.90 -1.75 -23.85
CA VAL A 216 14.74 -0.87 -25.02
C VAL A 216 13.96 0.42 -24.72
N SER A 217 14.72 1.51 -24.57
CA SER A 217 14.38 2.82 -25.14
C SER A 217 15.59 3.56 -25.72
N SER A 218 16.50 2.83 -26.39
CA SER A 218 17.72 3.38 -27.03
C SER A 218 17.48 4.07 -28.39
N LYS A 219 16.47 4.95 -28.49
CA LYS A 219 16.32 5.85 -29.66
C LYS A 219 16.15 7.34 -29.37
N ILE A 220 16.55 7.83 -28.20
CA ILE A 220 16.79 9.27 -27.98
C ILE A 220 18.09 9.41 -27.17
N VAL A 221 19.18 9.32 -27.93
CA VAL A 221 20.58 9.04 -27.53
C VAL A 221 21.32 10.36 -27.31
N GLY A 222 21.98 10.57 -26.16
CA GLY A 222 22.78 11.79 -25.99
C GLY A 222 23.79 11.95 -24.83
N GLY A 223 23.77 11.15 -23.74
CA GLY A 223 24.98 10.83 -22.96
C GLY A 223 25.46 11.70 -21.77
N GLY A 224 26.02 10.98 -20.78
CA GLY A 224 27.12 11.21 -19.80
C GLY A 224 26.77 11.70 -18.39
N GLN A 225 27.08 10.98 -17.28
CA GLN A 225 26.87 11.44 -15.88
C GLN A 225 28.03 11.57 -14.87
N VAL A 226 28.08 12.62 -14.02
CA VAL A 226 28.87 12.89 -12.81
C VAL A 226 28.22 13.94 -11.85
N GLY A 227 27.79 13.53 -10.65
CA GLY A 227 27.72 14.43 -9.47
C GLY A 227 27.69 13.76 -8.08
N GLY A 228 28.75 13.90 -7.27
CA GLY A 228 28.72 13.68 -5.81
C GLY A 228 29.94 12.97 -5.19
N THR A 229 30.81 13.70 -4.49
CA THR A 229 32.05 13.17 -3.89
C THR A 229 31.81 12.35 -2.61
N ASN A 230 31.93 11.03 -2.68
CA ASN A 230 32.58 10.22 -1.63
C ASN A 230 32.84 8.79 -2.11
N VAL A 231 34.05 8.32 -1.81
CA VAL A 231 34.64 7.13 -2.42
C VAL A 231 34.44 5.87 -1.54
N HIS A 232 34.10 4.75 -2.20
CA HIS A 232 34.49 3.35 -1.91
C HIS A 232 33.63 2.35 -1.10
N ALA A 233 32.45 2.66 -0.56
CA ALA A 233 31.54 1.65 0.01
C ALA A 233 30.18 2.27 0.37
N THR A 234 29.07 1.53 0.25
CA THR A 234 27.79 1.96 0.84
C THR A 234 27.93 2.09 2.36
N VAL A 235 27.11 2.92 3.01
CA VAL A 235 27.17 3.10 4.48
C VAL A 235 27.04 1.76 5.22
N THR A 236 26.21 0.84 4.72
CA THR A 236 26.08 -0.51 5.32
C THR A 236 27.35 -1.34 5.16
N GLN A 237 28.03 -1.27 4.02
CA GLN A 237 29.32 -1.93 3.78
C GLN A 237 30.41 -1.33 4.69
N GLN A 238 30.44 -0.01 4.89
CA GLN A 238 31.35 0.66 5.83
C GLN A 238 31.11 0.20 7.28
N LEU A 239 29.87 -0.15 7.62
CA LEU A 239 29.48 -0.74 8.90
C LEU A 239 29.75 -2.26 8.99
N GLY A 240 30.32 -2.87 7.96
CA GLY A 240 30.73 -4.29 7.92
C GLY A 240 29.65 -5.27 7.41
N PHE A 241 28.57 -4.74 6.83
CA PHE A 241 27.49 -5.52 6.23
C PHE A 241 27.56 -5.43 4.70
N ASP A 242 28.11 -6.48 4.09
CA ASP A 242 28.40 -6.63 2.67
C ASP A 242 27.74 -7.89 2.07
N GLY A 243 26.86 -8.57 2.81
CA GLY A 243 26.21 -9.81 2.41
C GLY A 243 27.03 -11.08 2.64
N ARG A 244 28.21 -11.00 3.28
CA ARG A 244 29.04 -12.19 3.55
C ARG A 244 28.29 -13.28 4.31
N GLY A 245 28.48 -14.52 3.88
CA GLY A 245 27.79 -15.69 4.43
C GLY A 245 26.33 -15.84 3.98
N VAL A 246 25.88 -15.05 3.00
CA VAL A 246 24.59 -15.19 2.34
C VAL A 246 24.81 -15.67 0.90
N VAL A 247 23.95 -16.58 0.45
CA VAL A 247 23.95 -17.10 -0.92
C VAL A 247 22.68 -16.62 -1.62
N VAL A 248 22.83 -16.01 -2.78
CA VAL A 248 21.73 -15.51 -3.63
C VAL A 248 21.69 -16.35 -4.90
N SER A 249 20.50 -16.83 -5.28
CA SER A 249 20.31 -17.43 -6.60
C SER A 249 19.97 -16.33 -7.61
N VAL A 250 20.61 -16.34 -8.76
CA VAL A 250 20.27 -15.49 -9.91
C VAL A 250 19.77 -16.41 -11.03
N ALA A 251 18.46 -16.36 -11.30
CA ALA A 251 17.83 -17.14 -12.36
C ALA A 251 17.57 -16.24 -13.57
N ASP A 252 18.42 -16.35 -14.59
CA ASP A 252 18.49 -15.38 -15.69
C ASP A 252 19.15 -15.99 -16.97
N THR A 253 19.74 -15.18 -17.86
CA THR A 253 20.34 -15.59 -19.15
C THR A 253 21.67 -16.35 -19.05
N GLY A 254 22.25 -16.43 -17.85
CA GLY A 254 23.51 -17.12 -17.57
C GLY A 254 24.43 -16.27 -16.69
N LEU A 255 25.71 -16.65 -16.59
CA LEU A 255 26.72 -15.78 -16.02
C LEU A 255 28.04 -15.87 -16.78
N ASN A 256 28.46 -14.74 -17.34
CA ASN A 256 29.74 -14.50 -17.99
C ASN A 256 30.10 -15.63 -18.99
N ASN A 257 31.20 -16.34 -18.75
CA ASN A 257 31.65 -17.49 -19.55
C ASN A 257 31.20 -18.85 -19.00
N GLY A 258 30.37 -18.88 -17.95
CA GLY A 258 29.87 -20.10 -17.34
C GLY A 258 30.94 -20.96 -16.64
N ASP A 259 32.13 -20.40 -16.37
CA ASP A 259 33.25 -21.10 -15.74
C ASP A 259 33.74 -20.36 -14.49
N ALA A 260 33.51 -20.94 -13.32
CA ALA A 260 33.93 -20.37 -12.03
C ALA A 260 35.46 -20.14 -11.94
N ALA A 261 36.27 -20.90 -12.68
CA ALA A 261 37.74 -20.78 -12.63
C ALA A 261 38.27 -19.57 -13.42
N THR A 262 37.53 -19.12 -14.43
CA THR A 262 37.89 -18.00 -15.30
C THR A 262 36.81 -16.92 -15.29
N MET A 263 36.07 -16.84 -14.19
CA MET A 263 34.95 -15.92 -13.98
C MET A 263 35.39 -14.46 -14.04
N HIS A 264 34.43 -13.56 -14.31
CA HIS A 264 34.60 -12.11 -14.20
C HIS A 264 35.33 -11.79 -12.87
N PRO A 265 36.37 -10.92 -12.88
CA PRO A 265 37.17 -10.64 -11.69
C PRO A 265 36.32 -10.27 -10.46
N ASP A 266 35.23 -9.55 -10.68
CA ASP A 266 34.34 -9.08 -9.63
C ASP A 266 33.48 -10.15 -8.95
N LEU A 267 33.48 -11.38 -9.46
CA LEU A 267 32.76 -12.54 -8.91
C LEU A 267 33.67 -13.74 -8.68
N ALA A 268 34.96 -13.62 -8.98
CA ALA A 268 35.92 -14.71 -8.88
C ALA A 268 35.94 -15.32 -7.47
N GLY A 269 35.70 -16.64 -7.41
CA GLY A 269 35.68 -17.41 -6.15
C GLY A 269 34.39 -17.30 -5.33
N ARG A 270 33.34 -16.64 -5.84
CA ARG A 270 32.05 -16.45 -5.14
C ARG A 270 30.85 -17.01 -5.93
N VAL A 271 31.08 -17.96 -6.83
CA VAL A 271 30.01 -18.69 -7.52
C VAL A 271 30.03 -20.14 -7.05
N ASP A 272 28.99 -20.54 -6.32
CA ASP A 272 28.91 -21.84 -5.65
C ASP A 272 28.39 -22.95 -6.58
N ALA A 273 27.49 -22.61 -7.52
CA ALA A 273 26.94 -23.56 -8.47
C ALA A 273 26.45 -22.89 -9.76
N PHE A 274 26.52 -23.66 -10.86
CA PHE A 274 25.89 -23.37 -12.15
C PHE A 274 24.83 -24.42 -12.46
N MET A 275 23.69 -23.97 -12.96
CA MET A 275 22.61 -24.82 -13.44
C MET A 275 22.12 -24.29 -14.79
N TRP A 276 21.75 -25.21 -15.67
CA TRP A 276 21.12 -24.90 -16.94
C TRP A 276 20.20 -26.05 -17.32
N TYR A 277 19.20 -25.76 -18.15
CA TYR A 277 18.11 -26.69 -18.43
C TYR A 277 18.02 -26.94 -19.94
N PRO A 278 17.97 -28.20 -20.40
CA PRO A 278 17.86 -28.50 -21.83
C PRO A 278 16.68 -27.75 -22.47
N PRO A 279 16.86 -27.11 -23.63
CA PRO A 279 17.93 -27.33 -24.62
C PRO A 279 19.26 -26.61 -24.37
N LEU A 280 19.37 -25.77 -23.34
CA LEU A 280 20.62 -25.09 -22.99
C LEU A 280 21.74 -26.10 -22.70
N THR A 281 22.97 -25.75 -23.05
CA THR A 281 24.12 -26.67 -22.99
C THR A 281 25.17 -26.33 -21.94
N ASP A 282 25.15 -25.11 -21.43
CA ASP A 282 26.07 -24.56 -20.45
C ASP A 282 25.41 -23.39 -19.71
N ALA A 283 26.15 -22.77 -18.78
CA ALA A 283 25.71 -21.60 -18.03
C ALA A 283 26.35 -20.28 -18.51
N ALA A 284 27.02 -20.27 -19.66
CA ALA A 284 27.59 -19.05 -20.22
C ALA A 284 26.47 -18.09 -20.59
N ASP A 285 26.71 -16.79 -20.43
CA ASP A 285 25.74 -15.75 -20.73
C ASP A 285 26.05 -15.11 -22.07
N GLY A 286 25.51 -15.68 -23.15
CA GLY A 286 25.63 -15.09 -24.49
C GLY A 286 24.69 -13.91 -24.73
N PHE A 287 23.77 -13.60 -23.80
CA PHE A 287 22.85 -12.46 -23.89
C PHE A 287 23.40 -11.21 -23.19
N GLY A 288 23.97 -11.36 -21.98
CA GLY A 288 24.63 -10.31 -21.19
C GLY A 288 23.88 -9.87 -19.93
N HIS A 289 22.55 -9.92 -19.95
CA HIS A 289 21.65 -9.43 -18.90
C HIS A 289 21.88 -10.12 -17.54
N GLY A 290 21.94 -11.46 -17.50
CA GLY A 290 22.15 -12.22 -16.27
C GLY A 290 23.49 -11.90 -15.59
N THR A 291 24.52 -11.59 -16.37
CA THR A 291 25.82 -11.14 -15.84
C THR A 291 25.73 -9.76 -15.22
N HIS A 292 25.03 -8.84 -15.86
CA HIS A 292 24.79 -7.49 -15.33
C HIS A 292 24.01 -7.54 -14.02
N VAL A 293 22.89 -8.27 -14.00
CA VAL A 293 22.04 -8.51 -12.82
C VAL A 293 22.84 -9.14 -11.67
N ALA A 294 23.62 -10.20 -11.93
CA ALA A 294 24.47 -10.84 -10.92
C ALA A 294 25.53 -9.88 -10.35
N GLY A 295 26.06 -8.99 -11.19
CA GLY A 295 26.97 -7.93 -10.82
C GLY A 295 26.37 -6.94 -9.82
N ILE A 296 25.14 -6.48 -10.07
CA ILE A 296 24.41 -5.58 -9.16
C ILE A 296 24.21 -6.23 -7.78
N VAL A 297 23.96 -7.54 -7.73
CA VAL A 297 23.84 -8.26 -6.46
C VAL A 297 25.18 -8.30 -5.72
N ALA A 298 26.23 -8.85 -6.35
CA ALA A 298 27.42 -9.33 -5.62
C ALA A 298 28.79 -8.98 -6.23
N GLY A 299 28.83 -8.14 -7.26
CA GLY A 299 30.09 -7.63 -7.80
C GLY A 299 30.88 -6.90 -6.71
N ASN A 300 32.19 -7.14 -6.61
CA ASN A 300 33.04 -6.51 -5.59
C ASN A 300 33.97 -5.41 -6.13
N GLY A 301 33.85 -5.02 -7.40
CA GLY A 301 34.69 -4.01 -8.04
C GLY A 301 36.19 -4.32 -8.00
N ALA A 302 36.58 -5.61 -8.08
CA ALA A 302 37.97 -6.05 -7.97
C ALA A 302 38.86 -5.58 -9.13
N THR A 303 38.30 -5.20 -10.28
CA THR A 303 39.06 -4.53 -11.35
C THR A 303 39.63 -3.18 -10.90
N GLY A 304 38.96 -2.51 -9.95
CA GLY A 304 39.28 -1.16 -9.49
C GLY A 304 38.88 -0.05 -10.47
N GLU A 305 38.10 -0.37 -11.51
CA GLU A 305 37.67 0.61 -12.52
C GLU A 305 36.54 1.48 -11.97
N THR A 306 36.65 2.78 -12.22
CA THR A 306 35.74 3.79 -11.69
C THR A 306 35.22 4.71 -12.77
N ASP A 307 34.06 5.32 -12.50
CA ASP A 307 33.63 6.51 -13.23
C ASP A 307 34.47 7.74 -12.89
N ASP A 308 34.16 8.85 -13.55
CA ASP A 308 34.83 10.15 -13.38
C ASP A 308 34.66 10.73 -11.96
N ASN A 309 33.69 10.23 -11.18
CA ASN A 309 33.49 10.55 -9.75
C ASN A 309 34.28 9.64 -8.81
N GLY A 310 34.94 8.60 -9.31
CA GLY A 310 35.63 7.61 -8.49
C GLY A 310 34.72 6.53 -7.91
N ALA A 311 33.47 6.40 -8.37
CA ALA A 311 32.59 5.30 -7.99
C ALA A 311 32.94 4.04 -8.80
N LEU A 312 33.00 2.88 -8.13
CA LEU A 312 33.38 1.61 -8.77
C LEU A 312 32.22 1.08 -9.64
N TYR A 313 32.48 0.84 -10.92
CA TYR A 313 31.43 0.38 -11.86
C TYR A 313 30.83 -0.98 -11.47
N GLY A 314 31.64 -1.88 -10.93
CA GLY A 314 31.26 -3.25 -10.60
C GLY A 314 30.93 -3.51 -9.14
N LEU A 315 30.74 -2.46 -8.32
CA LEU A 315 30.39 -2.65 -6.91
C LEU A 315 28.88 -2.89 -6.76
N GLY A 316 28.52 -4.14 -6.50
CA GLY A 316 27.17 -4.54 -6.14
C GLY A 316 26.79 -4.17 -4.70
N VAL A 317 25.51 -4.37 -4.37
CA VAL A 317 24.96 -4.05 -3.05
C VAL A 317 25.52 -4.98 -1.96
N ALA A 318 25.69 -6.26 -2.28
CA ALA A 318 26.15 -7.33 -1.39
C ALA A 318 27.45 -8.00 -1.91
N PRO A 319 28.58 -7.28 -1.97
CA PRO A 319 29.82 -7.75 -2.61
C PRO A 319 30.48 -8.96 -1.93
N GLY A 320 30.08 -9.27 -0.69
CA GLY A 320 30.51 -10.45 0.05
C GLY A 320 29.60 -11.68 -0.13
N ALA A 321 28.44 -11.53 -0.79
CA ALA A 321 27.53 -12.65 -1.04
C ALA A 321 28.10 -13.64 -2.06
N HIS A 322 27.70 -14.90 -1.93
CA HIS A 322 27.96 -15.94 -2.92
C HIS A 322 26.76 -16.11 -3.84
N LEU A 323 26.98 -16.61 -5.06
CA LEU A 323 25.96 -16.78 -6.07
C LEU A 323 25.74 -18.26 -6.42
N VAL A 324 24.47 -18.62 -6.59
CA VAL A 324 24.04 -19.78 -7.39
C VAL A 324 23.45 -19.22 -8.68
N VAL A 325 23.86 -19.73 -9.83
CA VAL A 325 23.40 -19.22 -11.12
C VAL A 325 22.56 -20.26 -11.83
N GLN A 326 21.38 -19.87 -12.28
CA GLN A 326 20.45 -20.72 -13.00
C GLN A 326 20.16 -20.09 -14.36
N ARG A 327 20.76 -20.65 -15.41
CA ARG A 327 20.49 -20.22 -16.78
C ARG A 327 19.14 -20.76 -17.25
N ILE A 328 18.21 -19.85 -17.51
CA ILE A 328 16.83 -20.15 -17.94
C ILE A 328 16.44 -19.47 -19.26
N PHE A 329 17.27 -18.58 -19.80
CA PHE A 329 17.08 -17.99 -21.12
C PHE A 329 18.23 -18.34 -22.09
N ASP A 330 17.90 -18.51 -23.37
CA ASP A 330 18.90 -18.67 -24.44
C ASP A 330 19.55 -17.33 -24.84
N ASP A 331 20.55 -17.37 -25.73
CA ASP A 331 21.29 -16.17 -26.19
C ASP A 331 20.42 -15.18 -26.99
N ALA A 332 19.19 -15.56 -27.35
CA ALA A 332 18.22 -14.72 -28.01
C ALA A 332 17.10 -14.24 -27.06
N GLY A 333 17.25 -14.47 -25.75
CA GLY A 333 16.28 -14.08 -24.72
C GLY A 333 15.00 -14.92 -24.70
N ASN A 334 15.00 -16.11 -25.30
CA ASN A 334 13.85 -17.02 -25.22
C ASN A 334 13.87 -17.83 -23.92
N ASP A 335 12.71 -17.93 -23.29
CA ASP A 335 12.50 -18.72 -22.07
C ASP A 335 12.62 -20.24 -22.32
N ASP A 336 13.51 -20.89 -21.57
CA ASP A 336 13.74 -22.33 -21.48
C ASP A 336 13.65 -22.82 -20.01
N SER A 337 12.86 -22.13 -19.20
CA SER A 337 12.72 -22.40 -17.76
C SER A 337 12.25 -23.84 -17.45
N PRO A 338 12.80 -24.47 -16.38
CA PRO A 338 12.29 -25.72 -15.84
C PRO A 338 10.97 -25.48 -15.07
N PRO A 339 10.36 -26.50 -14.45
CA PRO A 339 9.28 -26.24 -13.51
C PRO A 339 9.73 -25.27 -12.40
N HIS A 340 8.89 -24.31 -12.01
CA HIS A 340 9.17 -23.38 -10.91
C HIS A 340 9.64 -24.05 -9.63
N SER A 341 9.01 -25.18 -9.28
CA SER A 341 9.41 -26.00 -8.13
C SER A 341 10.80 -26.61 -8.27
N THR A 342 11.25 -26.91 -9.50
CA THR A 342 12.63 -27.36 -9.75
C THR A 342 13.58 -26.19 -9.54
N LEU A 343 13.29 -25.03 -10.14
CA LEU A 343 14.08 -23.81 -10.02
C LEU A 343 14.34 -23.46 -8.54
N THR A 344 13.28 -23.34 -7.74
CA THR A 344 13.41 -22.99 -6.31
C THR A 344 14.07 -24.10 -5.49
N SER A 345 13.76 -25.38 -5.78
CA SER A 345 14.32 -26.50 -5.01
C SER A 345 15.83 -26.65 -5.20
N GLU A 346 16.33 -26.44 -6.42
CA GLU A 346 17.75 -26.54 -6.70
C GLU A 346 18.52 -25.35 -6.13
N ALA A 347 17.95 -24.14 -6.17
CA ALA A 347 18.51 -22.97 -5.51
C ALA A 347 18.71 -23.21 -4.01
N VAL A 348 17.66 -23.58 -3.27
CA VAL A 348 17.76 -23.79 -1.81
C VAL A 348 18.62 -25.00 -1.43
N THR A 349 18.64 -26.05 -2.26
CA THR A 349 19.52 -27.22 -2.05
C THR A 349 20.99 -26.85 -2.20
N ASN A 350 21.31 -25.82 -2.99
CA ASN A 350 22.66 -25.26 -3.12
C ASN A 350 22.92 -24.09 -2.15
N GLY A 351 22.08 -23.93 -1.13
CA GLY A 351 22.32 -23.01 -0.03
C GLY A 351 21.77 -21.60 -0.23
N ALA A 352 21.16 -21.31 -1.40
CA ALA A 352 20.54 -20.01 -1.64
C ALA A 352 19.39 -19.77 -0.66
N VAL A 353 19.35 -18.57 -0.07
CA VAL A 353 18.24 -18.13 0.80
C VAL A 353 17.43 -17.01 0.16
N ILE A 354 17.97 -16.39 -0.89
CA ILE A 354 17.32 -15.35 -1.70
C ILE A 354 17.34 -15.78 -3.17
N GLY A 355 16.31 -15.47 -3.94
CA GLY A 355 16.25 -15.59 -5.39
C GLY A 355 15.97 -14.23 -6.03
N SER A 356 16.84 -13.82 -6.94
CA SER A 356 16.72 -12.63 -7.78
C SER A 356 16.19 -13.04 -9.15
N ASN A 357 15.09 -12.44 -9.59
CA ASN A 357 14.39 -12.84 -10.82
C ASN A 357 14.01 -11.59 -11.64
N SER A 358 14.86 -11.24 -12.60
CA SER A 358 14.70 -10.08 -13.49
C SER A 358 13.94 -10.42 -14.77
N TRP A 359 12.81 -11.11 -14.63
CA TRP A 359 11.98 -11.59 -15.73
C TRP A 359 10.52 -11.70 -15.28
N GLY A 360 9.63 -11.67 -16.25
CA GLY A 360 8.19 -11.72 -15.99
C GLY A 360 7.38 -11.88 -17.27
N ASN A 361 6.07 -11.85 -17.12
CA ASN A 361 5.14 -11.82 -18.23
C ASN A 361 4.10 -10.70 -18.04
N ASP A 362 3.78 -9.99 -19.12
CA ASP A 362 2.77 -8.93 -19.07
C ASP A 362 1.38 -9.55 -18.96
N VAL A 363 0.85 -9.50 -17.73
CA VAL A 363 -0.48 -9.96 -17.39
C VAL A 363 -1.37 -8.83 -16.89
N GLN A 364 -0.95 -7.56 -17.02
CA GLN A 364 -1.72 -6.39 -16.58
C GLN A 364 -2.23 -6.53 -15.13
N GLY A 365 -1.34 -6.88 -14.21
CA GLY A 365 -1.66 -7.00 -12.79
C GLY A 365 -2.47 -8.25 -12.39
N GLN A 366 -2.76 -9.18 -13.30
CA GLN A 366 -3.60 -10.35 -13.03
C GLN A 366 -2.89 -11.40 -12.15
N TYR A 367 -3.56 -11.82 -11.08
CA TYR A 367 -3.12 -12.96 -10.27
C TYR A 367 -3.41 -14.29 -10.99
N ASP A 368 -2.36 -14.88 -11.57
CA ASP A 368 -2.39 -16.10 -12.39
C ASP A 368 -1.76 -17.33 -11.69
N LEU A 369 -1.55 -18.44 -12.41
CA LEU A 369 -0.94 -19.64 -11.82
C LEU A 369 0.55 -19.48 -11.50
N ASP A 370 1.27 -18.55 -12.14
CA ASP A 370 2.66 -18.26 -11.77
C ASP A 370 2.72 -17.56 -10.42
N ALA A 371 1.88 -16.52 -10.25
CA ALA A 371 1.77 -15.81 -8.98
C ALA A 371 1.35 -16.77 -7.84
N ALA A 372 0.36 -17.63 -8.08
CA ALA A 372 -0.08 -18.62 -7.09
C ALA A 372 0.98 -19.70 -6.83
N ALA A 373 1.75 -20.11 -7.83
CA ALA A 373 2.84 -21.06 -7.64
C ALA A 373 3.95 -20.45 -6.76
N PHE A 374 4.39 -19.23 -7.07
CA PHE A 374 5.44 -18.57 -6.29
C PHE A 374 4.98 -18.18 -4.89
N ASP A 375 3.69 -17.85 -4.68
CA ASP A 375 3.13 -17.72 -3.33
C ASP A 375 3.35 -18.98 -2.48
N ALA A 376 3.23 -20.16 -3.08
CA ALA A 376 3.46 -21.44 -2.40
C ALA A 376 4.95 -21.68 -2.13
N LEU A 377 5.79 -21.39 -3.13
CA LEU A 377 7.22 -21.69 -3.11
C LEU A 377 8.02 -20.78 -2.17
N VAL A 378 7.52 -19.58 -1.83
CA VAL A 378 8.14 -18.72 -0.80
C VAL A 378 8.27 -19.45 0.55
N ARG A 379 7.29 -20.28 0.91
CA ARG A 379 7.35 -21.08 2.15
C ARG A 379 7.92 -22.49 1.93
N ASP A 380 7.62 -23.09 0.79
CA ASP A 380 7.86 -24.50 0.50
C ASP A 380 8.65 -24.64 -0.81
N ALA A 381 9.87 -24.09 -0.82
CA ALA A 381 10.71 -24.03 -2.02
C ALA A 381 11.10 -25.40 -2.57
N ASP A 382 11.15 -26.45 -1.73
CA ASP A 382 11.34 -27.83 -2.16
C ASP A 382 10.18 -28.72 -1.70
N PRO A 383 9.13 -28.92 -2.54
CA PRO A 383 7.97 -29.73 -2.17
C PRO A 383 8.29 -31.22 -1.98
N ARG A 384 9.52 -31.67 -2.23
CA ARG A 384 9.98 -33.05 -2.00
C ARG A 384 10.46 -33.26 -0.56
N VAL A 385 10.76 -32.18 0.17
CA VAL A 385 11.25 -32.21 1.55
C VAL A 385 10.09 -31.88 2.51
N PRO A 386 9.81 -32.72 3.51
CA PRO A 386 8.78 -32.38 4.50
C PRO A 386 9.16 -31.17 5.36
N GLY A 387 8.20 -30.28 5.62
CA GLY A 387 8.39 -29.07 6.42
C GLY A 387 8.63 -27.85 5.54
N ASP A 388 8.78 -26.66 6.14
CA ASP A 388 8.96 -25.43 5.37
C ASP A 388 10.43 -25.26 4.94
N GLN A 389 10.63 -24.80 3.71
CA GLN A 389 11.92 -24.36 3.17
C GLN A 389 11.74 -22.91 2.74
N PRO A 390 11.79 -21.97 3.70
CA PRO A 390 11.55 -20.57 3.41
C PRO A 390 12.58 -20.04 2.43
N TYR A 391 12.11 -19.35 1.40
CA TYR A 391 12.92 -18.79 0.34
C TYR A 391 12.47 -17.37 0.02
N ILE A 392 13.37 -16.40 0.20
CA ILE A 392 13.08 -14.98 -0.06
C ILE A 392 13.12 -14.80 -1.57
N LEU A 393 11.98 -14.50 -2.19
CA LEU A 393 11.88 -14.34 -3.64
C LEU A 393 11.62 -12.90 -4.00
N GLU A 394 12.48 -12.35 -4.84
CA GLU A 394 12.36 -11.04 -5.46
C GLU A 394 12.01 -11.22 -6.94
N PHE A 395 11.09 -10.38 -7.43
CA PHE A 395 10.73 -10.28 -8.84
C PHE A 395 10.63 -8.82 -9.25
N SER A 396 11.23 -8.50 -10.40
CA SER A 396 11.12 -7.18 -11.02
C SER A 396 9.68 -6.89 -11.46
N ALA A 397 9.22 -5.65 -11.25
CA ALA A 397 7.80 -5.26 -11.40
C ALA A 397 7.27 -5.33 -12.86
N GLY A 398 8.15 -5.16 -13.85
CA GLY A 398 7.80 -4.99 -15.26
C GLY A 398 8.19 -3.62 -15.79
N ASN A 399 8.33 -3.51 -17.11
CA ASN A 399 8.74 -2.28 -17.81
C ASN A 399 7.61 -1.71 -18.71
N ALA A 400 6.35 -1.80 -18.28
CA ALA A 400 5.17 -1.40 -19.05
C ALA A 400 4.47 -0.13 -18.52
N GLY A 401 5.14 0.62 -17.65
CA GLY A 401 4.68 1.92 -17.15
C GLY A 401 4.63 3.03 -18.23
N PRO A 402 4.20 4.25 -17.86
CA PRO A 402 3.80 4.69 -16.51
C PRO A 402 2.31 4.45 -16.23
N GLY A 403 1.60 3.74 -17.11
CA GLY A 403 0.18 3.45 -16.92
C GLY A 403 -0.10 2.55 -15.72
N ALA A 404 -1.26 2.75 -15.08
CA ALA A 404 -1.72 1.90 -13.98
C ALA A 404 -1.99 0.46 -14.43
N GLN A 405 -1.93 -0.47 -13.48
CA GLN A 405 -2.23 -1.89 -13.66
C GLN A 405 -1.36 -2.58 -14.73
N THR A 406 -0.05 -2.28 -14.71
CA THR A 406 0.94 -2.76 -15.69
C THR A 406 1.94 -3.75 -15.09
N LEU A 407 1.72 -4.23 -13.85
CA LEU A 407 2.57 -5.24 -13.22
C LEU A 407 2.60 -6.56 -14.01
N ASP A 408 3.81 -7.11 -14.13
CA ASP A 408 4.06 -8.44 -14.65
C ASP A 408 3.82 -9.53 -13.58
N SER A 409 3.56 -10.76 -14.01
CA SER A 409 3.63 -11.94 -13.14
C SER A 409 5.00 -12.61 -13.34
N PRO A 410 5.67 -13.10 -12.28
CA PRO A 410 5.18 -13.33 -10.90
C PRO A 410 5.18 -12.15 -9.92
N ALA A 411 5.57 -10.92 -10.30
CA ALA A 411 5.67 -9.80 -9.35
C ALA A 411 4.34 -9.45 -8.64
N VAL A 412 3.19 -9.74 -9.28
CA VAL A 412 1.85 -9.65 -8.67
C VAL A 412 1.57 -10.64 -7.53
N ALA A 413 2.43 -11.63 -7.30
CA ALA A 413 2.30 -12.59 -6.20
C ALA A 413 2.30 -11.88 -4.83
N LYS A 414 1.53 -12.40 -3.87
CA LYS A 414 1.37 -11.79 -2.53
C LYS A 414 2.67 -11.89 -1.72
N ASN A 415 3.35 -13.02 -1.80
CA ASN A 415 4.41 -13.41 -0.88
C ASN A 415 5.82 -13.04 -1.37
N VAL A 416 5.97 -12.67 -2.65
CA VAL A 416 7.24 -12.19 -3.21
C VAL A 416 7.47 -10.72 -2.89
N ILE A 417 8.71 -10.27 -3.00
CA ILE A 417 9.08 -8.85 -3.03
C ILE A 417 9.05 -8.41 -4.49
N ALA A 418 8.14 -7.50 -4.84
CA ALA A 418 8.10 -6.88 -6.16
C ALA A 418 8.84 -5.55 -6.17
N THR A 419 9.75 -5.37 -7.12
CA THR A 419 10.65 -4.20 -7.17
C THR A 419 10.40 -3.36 -8.42
N GLY A 420 9.96 -2.11 -8.23
CA GLY A 420 9.91 -1.11 -9.30
C GLY A 420 11.22 -0.35 -9.45
N ALA A 421 11.34 0.45 -10.51
CA ALA A 421 12.54 1.22 -10.82
C ALA A 421 12.32 2.71 -10.52
N SER A 422 13.13 3.25 -9.63
CA SER A 422 13.41 4.69 -9.60
C SER A 422 14.50 5.02 -10.61
N GLU A 423 14.68 6.29 -10.90
CA GLU A 423 15.89 6.74 -11.56
C GLU A 423 17.12 6.49 -10.66
N ASN A 424 18.29 6.60 -11.24
CA ASN A 424 19.55 6.62 -10.52
C ASN A 424 19.99 8.07 -10.30
N ASP A 425 20.97 8.31 -9.43
CA ASP A 425 21.55 9.64 -9.24
C ASP A 425 22.46 9.97 -10.42
N ARG A 426 21.78 10.31 -11.52
CA ARG A 426 22.33 10.38 -12.85
C ARG A 426 21.92 11.66 -13.69
N GLU A 427 21.97 12.85 -13.05
CA GLU A 427 22.14 14.28 -13.53
C GLU A 427 22.46 14.70 -14.99
N ASP A 428 23.66 14.42 -15.48
CA ASP A 428 24.19 14.81 -16.81
C ASP A 428 23.86 13.84 -17.95
N PHE A 429 23.24 12.69 -17.69
CA PHE A 429 22.53 12.03 -18.80
C PHE A 429 21.30 12.88 -19.14
N LEU A 430 20.89 12.91 -20.41
CA LEU A 430 19.82 13.83 -20.87
C LEU A 430 18.40 13.32 -20.60
N ILE A 431 18.26 12.05 -20.19
CA ILE A 431 17.00 11.38 -19.85
C ILE A 431 17.21 10.56 -18.59
N TYR A 432 16.18 10.49 -17.74
CA TYR A 432 16.24 9.90 -16.41
C TYR A 432 17.36 10.49 -15.55
N ALA A 433 17.28 11.82 -15.39
CA ALA A 433 18.28 12.64 -14.71
C ALA A 433 17.68 13.43 -13.54
N ASP A 434 16.43 13.17 -13.17
CA ASP A 434 15.78 13.89 -12.08
C ASP A 434 16.27 13.37 -10.71
N GLY A 435 16.98 12.24 -10.71
CA GLY A 435 17.69 11.69 -9.56
C GLY A 435 16.90 10.57 -8.88
N PRO A 436 17.46 9.93 -7.85
CA PRO A 436 16.95 8.67 -7.34
C PRO A 436 15.61 8.80 -6.62
N ASP A 437 15.16 10.04 -6.37
CA ASP A 437 13.89 10.41 -5.75
C ASP A 437 12.73 10.51 -6.78
N TYR A 438 12.94 10.09 -8.04
CA TYR A 438 11.92 10.05 -9.09
C TYR A 438 11.70 8.63 -9.62
N MET A 439 10.46 8.29 -9.95
CA MET A 439 10.16 7.04 -10.65
C MET A 439 10.66 7.04 -12.10
N ALA A 440 11.20 5.91 -12.55
CA ALA A 440 11.38 5.67 -13.97
C ALA A 440 10.00 5.52 -14.64
N ASP A 441 9.78 6.19 -15.78
CA ASP A 441 8.49 6.17 -16.47
C ASP A 441 8.08 4.75 -16.92
N PHE A 442 9.02 3.93 -17.39
CA PHE A 442 8.80 2.57 -17.84
C PHE A 442 8.46 1.63 -16.68
N SER A 443 8.78 1.97 -15.43
CA SER A 443 8.53 1.08 -14.29
C SER A 443 7.04 0.77 -14.22
N SER A 444 6.69 -0.51 -14.26
CA SER A 444 5.29 -0.93 -14.15
C SER A 444 4.68 -0.46 -12.84
N ARG A 445 3.42 0.00 -12.93
CA ARG A 445 2.65 0.61 -11.83
C ARG A 445 1.47 -0.27 -11.45
N GLY A 446 1.15 -0.26 -10.17
CA GLY A 446 -0.04 -0.86 -9.60
C GLY A 446 -1.34 -0.16 -10.02
N PRO A 447 -2.45 -0.53 -9.37
CA PRO A 447 -2.58 -1.68 -8.48
C PRO A 447 -2.46 -3.01 -9.24
N CYS A 448 -2.41 -4.14 -8.52
CA CYS A 448 -2.83 -5.40 -9.14
C CYS A 448 -4.30 -5.32 -9.60
N GLU A 449 -4.75 -6.25 -10.46
CA GLU A 449 -6.15 -6.31 -10.92
C GLU A 449 -7.15 -6.40 -9.75
N ASP A 450 -6.73 -6.99 -8.63
CA ASP A 450 -7.54 -7.10 -7.43
C ASP A 450 -7.48 -5.90 -6.48
N GLY A 451 -6.68 -4.88 -6.81
CA GLY A 451 -6.52 -3.64 -6.05
C GLY A 451 -5.36 -3.63 -5.05
N ARG A 452 -4.59 -4.73 -4.94
CA ARG A 452 -3.42 -4.78 -4.04
C ARG A 452 -2.35 -3.77 -4.47
N ILE A 453 -1.62 -3.26 -3.48
CA ILE A 453 -0.49 -2.35 -3.67
C ILE A 453 0.71 -3.14 -4.19
N LYS A 454 1.16 -2.81 -5.40
CA LYS A 454 2.40 -3.27 -6.04
C LYS A 454 2.96 -2.13 -6.92
N PRO A 455 4.29 -2.02 -7.12
CA PRO A 455 5.35 -2.83 -6.51
C PRO A 455 5.36 -2.72 -4.98
N ASP A 456 6.10 -3.58 -4.28
CA ASP A 456 6.22 -3.46 -2.82
C ASP A 456 7.20 -2.34 -2.46
N VAL A 457 8.30 -2.23 -3.20
CA VAL A 457 9.37 -1.25 -2.98
C VAL A 457 9.96 -0.86 -4.34
N VAL A 458 10.77 0.19 -4.36
CA VAL A 458 11.56 0.58 -5.53
C VAL A 458 13.06 0.65 -5.22
N ALA A 459 13.87 0.55 -6.26
CA ALA A 459 15.31 0.75 -6.22
C ALA A 459 15.78 1.39 -7.54
N PRO A 460 16.99 1.98 -7.58
CA PRO A 460 17.53 2.55 -8.82
C PRO A 460 17.57 1.52 -9.95
N GLY A 461 17.00 1.88 -11.10
CA GLY A 461 16.90 1.01 -12.27
C GLY A 461 17.28 1.67 -13.59
N THR A 462 17.74 2.92 -13.62
CA THR A 462 18.16 3.60 -14.86
C THR A 462 19.67 3.83 -14.87
N TRP A 463 20.33 3.64 -16.02
CA TRP A 463 21.78 3.91 -16.17
C TRP A 463 22.63 3.22 -15.09
N ILE A 464 22.35 1.95 -14.84
CA ILE A 464 23.06 1.14 -13.86
C ILE A 464 24.32 0.58 -14.52
N SER A 465 25.49 0.98 -14.03
CA SER A 465 26.74 0.32 -14.39
C SER A 465 26.83 -1.04 -13.70
N SER A 466 27.11 -2.09 -14.46
CA SER A 466 27.44 -3.39 -13.91
C SER A 466 28.20 -4.23 -14.92
N LEU A 467 28.41 -5.50 -14.58
CA LEU A 467 29.31 -6.41 -15.26
C LEU A 467 28.88 -6.68 -16.71
N GLN A 468 29.84 -6.64 -17.62
CA GLN A 468 29.75 -7.11 -19.00
C GLN A 468 30.07 -8.62 -19.05
N SER A 469 29.26 -9.39 -19.78
CA SER A 469 29.60 -10.78 -20.08
C SER A 469 30.71 -10.88 -21.12
N ALA A 470 31.72 -11.70 -20.85
CA ALA A 470 32.76 -12.06 -21.81
C ALA A 470 32.27 -12.98 -22.95
N SER A 471 31.04 -13.52 -22.85
CA SER A 471 30.41 -14.34 -23.89
C SER A 471 29.40 -13.57 -24.73
N ALA A 472 29.10 -12.31 -24.38
CA ALA A 472 28.13 -11.47 -25.08
C ALA A 472 28.81 -10.21 -25.63
N THR A 473 28.20 -9.63 -26.66
CA THR A 473 28.48 -8.27 -27.11
C THR A 473 27.61 -7.29 -26.32
N ALA A 474 28.05 -6.04 -26.15
CA ALA A 474 27.27 -4.97 -25.53
C ALA A 474 26.09 -4.46 -26.42
N ASP A 475 25.65 -5.25 -27.41
CA ASP A 475 24.59 -4.86 -28.36
C ASP A 475 23.21 -4.76 -27.69
N ASN A 476 23.01 -5.50 -26.60
CA ASN A 476 21.81 -5.44 -25.76
C ASN A 476 21.97 -4.44 -24.60
N ALA A 477 23.08 -3.70 -24.50
CA ALA A 477 23.29 -2.73 -23.43
C ALA A 477 22.68 -1.36 -23.79
N TRP A 478 22.45 -0.51 -22.79
CA TRP A 478 22.18 0.91 -23.01
C TRP A 478 23.44 1.61 -23.55
N ALA A 479 24.60 1.28 -22.97
CA ALA A 479 25.91 1.71 -23.45
C ALA A 479 27.03 0.81 -22.93
N ALA A 480 28.01 0.48 -23.77
CA ALA A 480 29.25 -0.15 -23.30
C ALA A 480 30.09 0.84 -22.49
N ILE A 481 30.79 0.36 -21.46
CA ILE A 481 31.82 1.12 -20.75
C ILE A 481 33.19 0.63 -21.24
N ASP A 482 33.46 -0.65 -21.07
CA ASP A 482 34.70 -1.33 -21.47
C ASP A 482 34.48 -2.85 -21.59
N ASP A 483 35.55 -3.65 -21.53
CA ASP A 483 35.50 -5.11 -21.64
C ASP A 483 34.91 -5.79 -20.38
N PHE A 484 34.80 -5.07 -19.26
CA PHE A 484 34.34 -5.56 -17.96
C PHE A 484 32.99 -4.98 -17.54
N TYR A 485 32.60 -3.82 -18.06
CA TYR A 485 31.38 -3.13 -17.64
C TYR A 485 30.54 -2.58 -18.78
N GLN A 486 29.23 -2.49 -18.51
CA GLN A 486 28.24 -1.85 -19.37
C GLN A 486 27.14 -1.18 -18.52
N TYR A 487 26.44 -0.23 -19.14
CA TYR A 487 25.22 0.37 -18.62
C TYR A 487 24.00 -0.37 -19.15
N GLU A 488 23.06 -0.66 -18.27
CA GLU A 488 21.71 -1.13 -18.60
C GLU A 488 20.68 -0.39 -17.72
N GLY A 489 19.40 -0.61 -18.00
CA GLY A 489 18.33 -0.12 -17.14
C GLY A 489 16.97 -0.77 -17.46
N GLY A 490 16.11 -0.73 -16.46
CA GLY A 490 14.92 -1.55 -16.35
C GLY A 490 14.60 -1.86 -14.89
N THR A 491 13.39 -2.34 -14.62
CA THR A 491 13.10 -2.97 -13.33
C THR A 491 13.99 -4.19 -13.10
N SER A 492 14.50 -4.81 -14.18
CA SER A 492 15.53 -5.84 -14.17
C SER A 492 16.81 -5.48 -13.44
N GLN A 493 17.17 -4.19 -13.36
CA GLN A 493 18.34 -3.71 -12.63
C GLN A 493 17.94 -3.23 -11.23
N ALA A 494 16.70 -2.78 -11.02
CA ALA A 494 16.18 -2.46 -9.69
C ALA A 494 16.01 -3.72 -8.81
N GLY A 495 15.50 -4.81 -9.37
CA GLY A 495 15.31 -6.09 -8.67
C GLY A 495 16.56 -6.66 -7.99
N PRO A 496 17.72 -6.78 -8.67
CA PRO A 496 18.96 -7.23 -8.04
C PRO A 496 19.49 -6.26 -6.98
N HIS A 497 19.19 -4.96 -7.05
CA HIS A 497 19.48 -4.05 -5.93
C HIS A 497 18.67 -4.44 -4.69
N ALA A 498 17.38 -4.74 -4.84
CA ALA A 498 16.53 -5.23 -3.74
C ALA A 498 16.99 -6.61 -3.23
N SER A 499 17.41 -7.52 -4.11
CA SER A 499 17.98 -8.82 -3.73
C SER A 499 19.30 -8.68 -2.95
N GLY A 500 20.18 -7.78 -3.38
CA GLY A 500 21.40 -7.46 -2.65
C GLY A 500 21.11 -6.79 -1.30
N ALA A 501 20.12 -5.90 -1.23
CA ALA A 501 19.67 -5.31 0.02
C ALA A 501 19.09 -6.37 0.98
N ALA A 502 18.32 -7.33 0.47
CA ALA A 502 17.86 -8.48 1.22
C ALA A 502 19.04 -9.31 1.75
N ALA A 503 20.11 -9.50 0.97
CA ALA A 503 21.30 -10.23 1.42
C ALA A 503 22.04 -9.50 2.55
N VAL A 504 22.21 -8.18 2.44
CA VAL A 504 22.76 -7.34 3.52
C VAL A 504 21.89 -7.43 4.78
N PHE A 505 20.57 -7.36 4.65
CA PHE A 505 19.66 -7.51 5.78
C PHE A 505 19.72 -8.91 6.41
N VAL A 506 19.77 -9.99 5.61
CA VAL A 506 19.91 -11.36 6.11
C VAL A 506 21.21 -11.53 6.90
N GLN A 507 22.32 -10.97 6.42
CA GLN A 507 23.57 -10.95 7.18
C GLN A 507 23.40 -10.21 8.50
N TYR A 508 22.91 -8.96 8.45
CA TYR A 508 22.66 -8.14 9.65
C TYR A 508 21.82 -8.88 10.68
N TYR A 509 20.73 -9.51 10.24
CA TYR A 509 19.83 -10.25 11.10
C TYR A 509 20.53 -11.47 11.74
N ARG A 510 21.26 -12.27 10.95
CA ARG A 510 22.04 -13.41 11.47
C ARG A 510 23.06 -12.97 12.53
N GLU A 511 23.79 -11.90 12.28
CA GLU A 511 24.82 -11.41 13.21
C GLU A 511 24.21 -10.84 14.51
N THR A 512 22.99 -10.32 14.45
CA THR A 512 22.30 -9.72 15.60
C THR A 512 21.32 -10.65 16.32
N HIS A 513 20.94 -11.77 15.70
CA HIS A 513 19.92 -12.72 16.20
C HIS A 513 20.44 -14.16 16.30
N GLY A 514 21.69 -14.33 16.72
CA GLY A 514 22.24 -15.64 17.09
C GLY A 514 22.41 -16.62 15.92
N GLY A 515 22.62 -16.10 14.70
CA GLY A 515 22.79 -16.88 13.48
C GLY A 515 21.48 -17.32 12.82
N ALA A 516 20.32 -16.92 13.34
CA ALA A 516 19.03 -17.22 12.71
C ALA A 516 18.89 -16.52 11.35
N THR A 517 18.27 -17.20 10.38
CA THR A 517 17.91 -16.58 9.08
C THR A 517 16.50 -16.02 9.18
N PRO A 518 16.26 -14.76 8.77
CA PRO A 518 14.93 -14.17 8.85
C PRO A 518 13.95 -14.86 7.90
N SER A 519 12.68 -14.91 8.27
CA SER A 519 11.62 -15.41 7.38
C SER A 519 11.40 -14.48 6.17
N PRO A 520 10.85 -14.97 5.04
CA PRO A 520 10.55 -14.13 3.88
C PRO A 520 9.65 -12.94 4.19
N ALA A 521 8.63 -13.12 5.03
CA ALA A 521 7.78 -12.04 5.49
C ALA A 521 8.53 -11.01 6.34
N LEU A 522 9.47 -11.44 7.21
CA LEU A 522 10.27 -10.51 8.00
C LEU A 522 11.20 -9.69 7.11
N THR A 523 11.86 -10.33 6.14
CA THR A 523 12.71 -9.62 5.17
C THR A 523 11.89 -8.61 4.35
N LYS A 524 10.73 -9.03 3.83
CA LYS A 524 9.81 -8.14 3.10
C LYS A 524 9.36 -6.95 3.96
N ALA A 525 8.93 -7.21 5.20
CA ALA A 525 8.54 -6.15 6.13
C ALA A 525 9.70 -5.22 6.49
N ALA A 526 10.93 -5.72 6.59
CA ALA A 526 12.11 -4.91 6.89
C ALA A 526 12.46 -3.96 5.75
N LEU A 527 12.47 -4.45 4.50
CA LEU A 527 12.72 -3.61 3.33
C LEU A 527 11.64 -2.54 3.15
N ILE A 528 10.37 -2.88 3.41
CA ILE A 528 9.27 -1.91 3.41
C ILE A 528 9.41 -0.89 4.55
N ASN A 529 9.76 -1.33 5.77
CA ASN A 529 9.86 -0.42 6.92
C ASN A 529 11.00 0.61 6.76
N CYS A 530 12.08 0.19 6.09
CA CYS A 530 13.25 1.00 5.80
C CYS A 530 13.13 1.81 4.50
N ALA A 531 12.08 1.58 3.70
CA ALA A 531 11.85 2.34 2.48
C ALA A 531 11.55 3.82 2.78
N VAL A 532 12.03 4.72 1.94
CA VAL A 532 11.78 6.17 2.03
C VAL A 532 10.89 6.59 0.87
N PRO A 533 9.88 7.46 1.09
CA PRO A 533 9.11 8.02 -0.02
C PRO A 533 10.05 8.69 -1.02
N LEU A 534 9.74 8.53 -2.30
CA LEU A 534 10.29 9.33 -3.37
C LEU A 534 9.85 10.80 -3.19
N GLY A 535 10.67 11.71 -3.69
CA GLY A 535 10.56 13.15 -3.42
C GLY A 535 9.60 13.88 -4.35
N ASP A 536 9.09 13.21 -5.39
CA ASP A 536 8.20 13.80 -6.38
C ASP A 536 6.77 13.97 -5.82
N PRO A 537 6.26 15.21 -5.67
CA PRO A 537 4.89 15.46 -5.24
C PRO A 537 3.82 14.88 -6.17
N SER A 538 4.17 14.53 -7.41
CA SER A 538 3.24 14.01 -8.42
C SER A 538 2.76 12.57 -8.13
N GLU A 539 3.53 11.80 -7.37
CA GLU A 539 3.29 10.38 -7.04
C GLU A 539 2.34 10.20 -5.84
N GLY A 540 2.15 11.26 -5.05
CA GLY A 540 1.34 11.26 -3.84
C GLY A 540 2.01 10.54 -2.66
N PRO A 541 1.36 10.52 -1.47
CA PRO A 541 1.99 9.96 -0.28
C PRO A 541 2.13 8.43 -0.37
N THR A 542 3.24 7.90 0.15
CA THR A 542 3.37 6.45 0.33
C THR A 542 2.43 5.92 1.42
N PRO A 543 1.96 4.67 1.28
CA PRO A 543 2.11 3.83 0.10
C PRO A 543 1.20 4.29 -1.05
N ASN A 544 1.68 4.17 -2.28
CA ASN A 544 0.92 4.45 -3.50
C ASN A 544 1.14 3.33 -4.52
N PHE A 545 0.52 3.44 -5.71
CA PHE A 545 0.61 2.41 -6.75
C PHE A 545 1.83 2.57 -7.65
N ASP A 546 2.60 3.64 -7.51
CA ASP A 546 3.76 3.89 -8.35
C ASP A 546 5.03 3.35 -7.71
N GLU A 547 5.37 3.87 -6.53
CA GLU A 547 6.58 3.52 -5.78
C GLU A 547 6.33 2.49 -4.66
N GLY A 548 5.09 2.01 -4.53
CA GLY A 548 4.74 1.06 -3.46
C GLY A 548 4.91 1.71 -2.10
N TRP A 549 5.80 1.13 -1.27
CA TRP A 549 6.17 1.69 0.04
C TRP A 549 7.38 2.63 0.00
N GLY A 550 7.93 2.89 -1.19
CA GLY A 550 9.05 3.79 -1.43
C GLY A 550 10.37 3.07 -1.75
N ARG A 551 11.44 3.86 -1.87
CA ARG A 551 12.78 3.38 -2.22
C ARG A 551 13.49 2.75 -1.03
N ILE A 552 14.09 1.57 -1.23
CA ILE A 552 14.84 0.88 -0.17
C ILE A 552 16.00 1.74 0.35
N ASP A 553 16.04 1.98 1.66
CA ASP A 553 17.20 2.56 2.35
C ASP A 553 17.50 1.78 3.64
N LEU A 554 18.49 0.87 3.57
CA LEU A 554 18.88 0.05 4.71
C LEU A 554 19.47 0.84 5.88
N THR A 555 19.92 2.08 5.66
CA THR A 555 20.47 2.92 6.74
C THR A 555 19.40 3.32 7.75
N GLN A 556 18.12 3.23 7.36
CA GLN A 556 16.99 3.42 8.25
C GLN A 556 16.86 2.32 9.32
N ILE A 557 17.50 1.17 9.13
CA ILE A 557 17.62 0.06 10.10
C ILE A 557 19.04 -0.08 10.63
N ILE A 558 20.04 -0.09 9.74
CA ILE A 558 21.44 -0.38 10.06
C ILE A 558 22.18 0.93 10.30
N GLY A 559 22.66 1.15 11.52
CA GLY A 559 23.32 2.41 11.90
C GLY A 559 22.35 3.58 12.13
N SER A 560 21.05 3.30 12.13
CA SER A 560 19.99 4.28 12.34
C SER A 560 19.94 4.79 13.79
N PRO A 561 19.57 6.07 14.02
CA PRO A 561 19.15 6.54 15.34
C PRO A 561 17.83 5.88 15.79
N ARG A 562 17.01 5.37 14.87
CA ARG A 562 15.83 4.55 15.19
C ARG A 562 16.29 3.18 15.65
N ARG A 563 15.70 2.69 16.73
CA ARG A 563 15.81 1.28 17.10
C ARG A 563 14.69 0.50 16.43
N THR A 564 15.05 -0.67 15.91
CA THR A 564 14.12 -1.56 15.22
C THR A 564 13.89 -2.81 16.05
N ARG A 565 12.62 -3.19 16.22
CA ARG A 565 12.19 -4.43 16.86
C ARG A 565 11.59 -5.35 15.81
N PHE A 566 12.11 -6.58 15.78
CA PHE A 566 11.67 -7.63 14.87
C PHE A 566 10.81 -8.65 15.62
N THR A 567 9.67 -9.01 15.05
CA THR A 567 8.87 -10.17 15.46
C THR A 567 8.87 -11.16 14.30
N GLU A 568 9.37 -12.37 14.53
CA GLU A 568 9.43 -13.41 13.52
C GLU A 568 8.09 -14.05 13.20
N GLN A 569 8.03 -14.64 12.00
CA GLN A 569 6.89 -15.41 11.47
C GLN A 569 6.69 -16.74 12.21
N THR A 570 6.25 -16.65 13.46
CA THR A 570 6.09 -17.80 14.37
C THR A 570 4.82 -17.75 15.21
N ASN A 571 4.22 -16.58 15.40
CA ASN A 571 2.99 -16.42 16.18
C ASN A 571 1.78 -16.85 15.36
N LEU A 572 1.05 -17.88 15.81
CA LEU A 572 -0.07 -18.47 15.08
C LEU A 572 -1.42 -17.89 15.52
N LEU A 573 -2.19 -17.35 14.57
CA LEU A 573 -3.52 -16.82 14.81
C LEU A 573 -4.58 -17.57 13.99
N ALA A 574 -5.60 -18.08 14.67
CA ALA A 574 -6.84 -18.54 14.05
C ALA A 574 -7.88 -17.40 14.01
N THR A 575 -8.91 -17.53 13.17
CA THR A 575 -10.02 -16.56 13.07
C THR A 575 -10.53 -16.10 14.43
N GLY A 576 -10.54 -14.77 14.63
CA GLY A 576 -10.99 -14.11 15.85
C GLY A 576 -9.92 -13.97 16.94
N GLN A 577 -8.73 -14.55 16.78
CA GLN A 577 -7.63 -14.38 17.73
C GLN A 577 -6.86 -13.07 17.49
N THR A 578 -6.22 -12.57 18.53
CA THR A 578 -5.40 -11.36 18.49
C THR A 578 -4.08 -11.62 19.21
N PHE A 579 -2.99 -11.30 18.54
CA PHE A 579 -1.70 -11.06 19.17
C PHE A 579 -1.63 -9.59 19.59
N GLU A 580 -1.12 -9.31 20.78
CA GLU A 580 -0.93 -7.94 21.28
C GLU A 580 0.47 -7.82 21.90
N GLN A 581 1.16 -6.73 21.59
CA GLN A 581 2.37 -6.33 22.30
C GLN A 581 2.33 -4.85 22.69
N ALA A 582 2.86 -4.56 23.88
CA ALA A 582 3.15 -3.20 24.28
C ALA A 582 4.44 -2.71 23.61
N LEU A 583 4.41 -1.46 23.19
CA LEU A 583 5.53 -0.73 22.61
C LEU A 583 5.68 0.59 23.35
N LEU A 584 6.89 0.92 23.81
CA LEU A 584 7.19 2.22 24.40
C LEU A 584 7.92 3.05 23.36
N VAL A 585 7.40 4.25 23.07
CA VAL A 585 8.04 5.26 22.24
C VAL A 585 8.59 6.36 23.15
N GLY A 586 9.89 6.65 23.04
CA GLY A 586 10.62 7.54 23.93
C GLY A 586 10.42 9.01 23.62
N SER A 587 10.40 9.38 22.35
CA SER A 587 10.28 10.76 21.87
C SER A 587 9.52 10.82 20.53
N ALA A 588 9.13 12.05 20.13
CA ALA A 588 8.56 12.34 18.82
C ALA A 588 9.62 12.64 17.75
N ASP A 589 10.90 12.67 18.13
CA ASP A 589 12.02 13.09 17.27
C ASP A 589 12.31 12.11 16.13
N GLN A 590 11.74 10.90 16.21
CA GLN A 590 11.85 9.87 15.19
C GLN A 590 10.47 9.34 14.82
N PRO A 591 10.21 9.08 13.53
CA PRO A 591 8.94 8.53 13.10
C PRO A 591 8.73 7.12 13.68
N LEU A 592 7.48 6.81 14.05
CA LEU A 592 7.05 5.44 14.36
C LEU A 592 6.56 4.78 13.07
N ARG A 593 7.20 3.69 12.66
CA ARG A 593 6.76 2.85 11.54
C ARG A 593 6.57 1.41 12.00
N ILE A 594 5.40 0.86 11.73
CA ILE A 594 5.00 -0.51 12.06
C ILE A 594 4.55 -1.19 10.77
N THR A 595 5.25 -2.26 10.38
CA THR A 595 4.99 -3.01 9.15
C THR A 595 4.57 -4.44 9.45
N LEU A 596 3.28 -4.68 9.28
CA LEU A 596 2.56 -5.91 8.95
C LEU A 596 3.11 -6.66 7.74
N ALA A 597 3.63 -7.89 7.83
CA ALA A 597 3.69 -8.77 6.65
C ALA A 597 3.49 -10.23 7.00
N TYR A 598 2.91 -11.01 6.10
CA TYR A 598 2.77 -12.45 6.27
C TYR A 598 2.80 -13.21 4.94
N THR A 599 3.38 -14.41 4.97
CA THR A 599 3.31 -15.36 3.85
C THR A 599 1.92 -16.02 3.85
N ASP A 600 0.99 -15.47 3.07
CA ASP A 600 -0.38 -15.98 2.93
C ASP A 600 -0.40 -17.32 2.17
N VAL A 601 -1.46 -18.11 2.31
CA VAL A 601 -1.65 -19.26 1.42
C VAL A 601 -1.93 -18.77 -0.01
N PRO A 602 -1.57 -19.54 -1.05
CA PRO A 602 -1.85 -19.12 -2.42
C PRO A 602 -3.36 -18.97 -2.69
N GLY A 603 -3.73 -17.88 -3.35
CA GLY A 603 -5.09 -17.65 -3.81
C GLY A 603 -5.49 -18.57 -4.96
N LEU A 604 -6.79 -18.73 -5.19
CA LEU A 604 -7.30 -19.40 -6.39
C LEU A 604 -7.36 -18.38 -7.54
N PRO A 605 -6.65 -18.54 -8.67
CA PRO A 605 -6.70 -17.58 -9.79
C PRO A 605 -8.11 -17.34 -10.37
N ALA A 606 -9.02 -18.30 -10.18
CA ALA A 606 -10.44 -18.16 -10.54
C ALA A 606 -11.21 -17.18 -9.64
N ALA A 607 -10.64 -16.77 -8.51
CA ALA A 607 -11.25 -15.95 -7.46
C ALA A 607 -10.52 -14.60 -7.34
N ILE A 608 -11.27 -13.56 -7.00
CA ILE A 608 -10.74 -12.19 -6.86
C ILE A 608 -11.44 -11.50 -5.67
N PRO A 609 -10.73 -10.92 -4.70
CA PRO A 609 -9.27 -10.77 -4.61
C PRO A 609 -8.51 -12.08 -4.36
N ALA A 610 -7.17 -12.03 -4.52
CA ALA A 610 -6.29 -13.17 -4.30
C ALA A 610 -6.03 -13.46 -2.81
N LEU A 611 -6.27 -12.50 -1.91
CA LEU A 611 -6.10 -12.67 -0.46
C LEU A 611 -6.96 -13.83 0.07
N VAL A 612 -6.37 -14.68 0.90
CA VAL A 612 -7.07 -15.81 1.53
C VAL A 612 -7.18 -15.62 3.03
N ASN A 613 -6.05 -15.50 3.73
CA ASN A 613 -6.03 -15.19 5.15
C ASN A 613 -5.92 -13.67 5.35
N ASP A 614 -6.82 -13.12 6.16
CA ASP A 614 -6.97 -11.68 6.43
C ASP A 614 -6.55 -11.38 7.87
N LEU A 615 -5.40 -10.70 8.02
CA LEU A 615 -4.85 -10.24 9.30
C LEU A 615 -4.82 -8.71 9.34
N ASP A 616 -5.47 -8.14 10.35
CA ASP A 616 -5.52 -6.69 10.58
C ASP A 616 -4.41 -6.21 11.52
N LEU A 617 -3.72 -5.14 11.14
CA LEU A 617 -2.90 -4.33 12.03
C LEU A 617 -3.76 -3.26 12.71
N GLU A 618 -3.74 -3.24 14.04
CA GLU A 618 -4.33 -2.19 14.87
C GLU A 618 -3.28 -1.63 15.83
N VAL A 619 -3.14 -0.30 15.88
CA VAL A 619 -2.20 0.38 16.78
C VAL A 619 -2.97 1.38 17.62
N VAL A 620 -2.96 1.22 18.94
CA VAL A 620 -3.62 2.15 19.87
C VAL A 620 -2.57 3.04 20.52
N GLY A 621 -2.67 4.34 20.29
CA GLY A 621 -1.79 5.36 20.85
C GLY A 621 -1.96 5.59 22.36
N PRO A 622 -1.04 6.35 22.99
CA PRO A 622 -1.08 6.64 24.42
C PRO A 622 -2.34 7.37 24.89
N ASP A 623 -2.96 8.14 24.00
CA ASP A 623 -4.21 8.91 24.18
C ASP A 623 -5.48 8.08 23.91
N GLY A 624 -5.34 6.83 23.44
CA GLY A 624 -6.42 5.95 23.07
C GLY A 624 -6.84 6.02 21.59
N THR A 625 -6.19 6.85 20.78
CA THR A 625 -6.43 6.92 19.33
C THR A 625 -6.09 5.60 18.67
N LEU A 626 -7.00 5.07 17.85
CA LEU A 626 -6.80 3.84 17.09
C LEU A 626 -6.34 4.16 15.68
N TYR A 627 -5.23 3.58 15.26
CA TYR A 627 -4.78 3.53 13.87
C TYR A 627 -5.00 2.11 13.32
N ARG A 628 -5.38 2.01 12.05
CA ARG A 628 -5.54 0.73 11.34
C ARG A 628 -4.57 0.67 10.18
N GLY A 629 -4.11 -0.53 9.84
CA GLY A 629 -3.22 -0.73 8.71
C GLY A 629 -3.77 -0.17 7.41
N ASN A 630 -2.89 0.45 6.63
CA ASN A 630 -3.14 1.02 5.31
C ASN A 630 -4.23 2.10 5.26
N GLN A 631 -4.49 2.78 6.37
CA GLN A 631 -5.37 3.94 6.42
C GLN A 631 -4.50 5.20 6.53
N PHE A 632 -4.07 5.76 5.41
CA PHE A 632 -3.19 6.93 5.36
C PHE A 632 -3.90 8.19 4.90
N GLY A 633 -3.48 9.34 5.45
CA GLY A 633 -3.90 10.66 5.04
C GLY A 633 -3.05 11.20 3.88
N PRO A 634 -3.35 12.41 3.39
CA PRO A 634 -2.65 13.01 2.25
C PRO A 634 -1.16 13.30 2.51
N THR A 635 -0.72 13.26 3.77
CA THR A 635 0.69 13.49 4.18
C THR A 635 1.47 12.19 4.38
N GLY A 636 0.87 11.02 4.11
CA GLY A 636 1.47 9.70 4.39
C GLY A 636 1.41 9.28 5.86
N ASP A 637 0.85 10.11 6.75
CA ASP A 637 0.58 9.73 8.13
C ASP A 637 -0.68 8.87 8.25
N SER A 638 -0.70 7.97 9.22
CA SER A 638 -1.88 7.13 9.49
C SER A 638 -3.04 7.96 10.01
N LEU A 639 -4.23 7.72 9.47
CA LEU A 639 -5.46 8.39 9.89
C LEU A 639 -5.86 7.94 11.29
N PRO A 640 -6.26 8.88 12.19
CA PRO A 640 -6.77 8.54 13.50
C PRO A 640 -8.23 8.05 13.42
N ASN A 641 -8.52 6.99 14.17
CA ASN A 641 -9.83 6.36 14.33
C ASN A 641 -10.58 6.04 13.03
N PRO A 642 -9.95 5.37 12.04
CA PRO A 642 -10.61 5.05 10.79
C PRO A 642 -11.72 4.02 11.00
N THR A 643 -12.81 4.17 10.25
CA THR A 643 -14.00 3.31 10.36
C THR A 643 -13.82 1.92 9.75
N THR A 644 -12.83 1.76 8.86
CA THR A 644 -12.52 0.54 8.12
C THR A 644 -11.01 0.27 8.20
N GLY A 645 -10.61 -1.00 8.05
CA GLY A 645 -9.21 -1.40 7.86
C GLY A 645 -8.99 -1.95 6.46
N ASP A 646 -7.75 -2.35 6.17
CA ASP A 646 -7.43 -3.13 4.98
C ASP A 646 -8.13 -4.50 5.03
N ASN A 647 -8.36 -5.11 3.88
CA ASN A 647 -8.94 -6.45 3.72
C ASN A 647 -8.49 -7.13 2.41
N LEU A 648 -7.34 -6.68 1.89
CA LEU A 648 -6.89 -6.94 0.53
C LEU A 648 -5.38 -7.24 0.46
N ASN A 649 -4.57 -6.52 1.22
CA ASN A 649 -3.12 -6.64 1.21
C ASN A 649 -2.64 -7.59 2.32
N ASN A 650 -1.67 -8.46 2.02
CA ASN A 650 -0.95 -9.25 3.04
C ASN A 650 0.22 -8.47 3.67
N VAL A 651 0.24 -7.16 3.44
CA VAL A 651 1.13 -6.18 4.05
C VAL A 651 0.28 -5.02 4.54
N GLU A 652 0.45 -4.66 5.81
CA GLU A 652 -0.24 -3.53 6.42
C GLU A 652 0.75 -2.62 7.15
N GLY A 653 0.67 -1.31 6.91
CA GLY A 653 1.52 -0.32 7.54
C GLY A 653 0.75 0.63 8.46
N VAL A 654 1.39 1.02 9.56
CA VAL A 654 1.05 2.23 10.34
C VAL A 654 2.31 3.08 10.44
N GLN A 655 2.21 4.32 9.97
CA GLN A 655 3.25 5.35 10.06
C GLN A 655 2.73 6.58 10.80
N LEU A 656 3.53 7.09 11.74
CA LEU A 656 3.36 8.39 12.39
C LEU A 656 4.69 9.14 12.33
N ASN A 657 4.74 10.24 11.60
CA ASN A 657 5.95 11.06 11.43
C ASN A 657 6.37 11.77 12.72
N GLN A 658 5.39 12.09 13.59
CA GLN A 658 5.57 12.72 14.89
C GLN A 658 4.77 11.94 15.95
N PRO A 659 5.21 10.74 16.36
CA PRO A 659 4.48 9.93 17.32
C PRO A 659 4.47 10.58 18.70
N SER A 660 3.32 10.62 19.38
CA SER A 660 3.28 11.05 20.77
C SER A 660 4.11 10.09 21.64
N PRO A 661 5.02 10.59 22.49
CA PRO A 661 5.78 9.75 23.41
C PRO A 661 4.85 8.97 24.36
N GLY A 662 5.22 7.73 24.68
CA GLY A 662 4.48 6.89 25.61
C GLY A 662 4.20 5.49 25.08
N GLN A 663 3.30 4.78 25.79
CA GLN A 663 3.00 3.38 25.51
C GLN A 663 1.91 3.24 24.45
N TYR A 664 2.27 2.57 23.35
CA TYR A 664 1.37 2.09 22.31
C TYR A 664 1.02 0.62 22.56
N ARG A 665 -0.16 0.20 22.09
CA ARG A 665 -0.53 -1.22 21.96
C ARG A 665 -0.59 -1.58 20.49
N VAL A 666 0.27 -2.48 20.05
CA VAL A 666 0.28 -2.99 18.68
C VAL A 666 -0.39 -4.35 18.66
N ARG A 667 -1.40 -4.51 17.81
CA ARG A 667 -2.23 -5.71 17.70
C ARG A 667 -2.21 -6.23 16.28
N VAL A 668 -2.13 -7.55 16.16
CA VAL A 668 -2.40 -8.28 14.92
C VAL A 668 -3.60 -9.16 15.16
N ARG A 669 -4.70 -8.91 14.44
CA ARG A 669 -5.96 -9.63 14.60
C ARG A 669 -6.23 -10.49 13.38
N ALA A 670 -6.45 -11.77 13.59
CA ALA A 670 -6.93 -12.65 12.53
C ALA A 670 -8.43 -12.38 12.28
N ARG A 671 -8.74 -11.52 11.31
CA ARG A 671 -10.12 -11.21 10.94
C ARG A 671 -10.80 -12.45 10.37
N ASN A 672 -10.15 -13.10 9.42
CA ASN A 672 -10.62 -14.35 8.81
C ASN A 672 -9.44 -15.19 8.32
N VAL A 673 -9.28 -16.39 8.86
CA VAL A 673 -8.25 -17.36 8.47
C VAL A 673 -8.95 -18.64 8.01
N PRO A 674 -9.42 -18.69 6.76
CA PRO A 674 -10.15 -19.85 6.24
C PRO A 674 -9.27 -21.04 5.89
N GLU A 675 -7.97 -20.85 5.66
CA GLU A 675 -7.04 -21.91 5.25
C GLU A 675 -5.77 -21.94 6.12
N ASP A 676 -5.34 -23.15 6.51
CA ASP A 676 -4.18 -23.33 7.39
C ASP A 676 -2.88 -23.17 6.59
N ILE A 677 -2.00 -22.26 7.01
CA ILE A 677 -0.73 -22.01 6.31
C ILE A 677 0.19 -23.24 6.27
N PHE A 678 0.05 -24.16 7.24
CA PHE A 678 0.80 -25.43 7.30
C PHE A 678 0.01 -26.64 6.78
N GLN A 679 -1.18 -26.43 6.21
CA GLN A 679 -2.05 -27.48 5.66
C GLN A 679 -2.41 -28.61 6.63
N ARG A 680 -2.43 -28.33 7.94
CA ARG A 680 -2.78 -29.32 8.96
C ARG A 680 -4.30 -29.55 8.94
N THR A 681 -4.72 -30.81 8.92
CA THR A 681 -6.15 -31.16 8.72
C THR A 681 -6.94 -31.39 10.01
N ASN A 682 -6.30 -31.34 11.19
CA ASN A 682 -6.91 -31.70 12.48
C ASN A 682 -6.86 -30.56 13.52
N VAL A 683 -6.56 -29.34 13.09
CA VAL A 683 -6.52 -28.14 13.93
C VAL A 683 -7.29 -27.03 13.22
N PRO A 684 -7.82 -26.03 13.96
CA PRO A 684 -8.28 -24.81 13.33
C PRO A 684 -7.16 -24.23 12.44
N PRO A 685 -7.50 -23.75 11.22
CA PRO A 685 -6.60 -22.97 10.39
C PRO A 685 -5.94 -21.84 11.16
N GLN A 686 -4.64 -21.70 10.97
CA GLN A 686 -3.85 -20.62 11.53
C GLN A 686 -2.99 -19.98 10.45
N GLN A 687 -2.72 -18.69 10.62
CA GLN A 687 -1.76 -17.90 9.86
C GLN A 687 -0.68 -17.40 10.83
N ASP A 688 0.59 -17.52 10.45
CA ASP A 688 1.72 -16.86 11.11
C ASP A 688 2.00 -15.50 10.46
N PHE A 689 2.74 -14.63 11.15
CA PHE A 689 3.05 -13.30 10.63
C PHE A 689 4.36 -12.74 11.19
N ALA A 690 4.98 -11.84 10.44
CA ALA A 690 6.12 -11.05 10.86
C ALA A 690 5.72 -9.59 11.15
N LEU A 691 6.48 -8.92 12.01
CA LEU A 691 6.27 -7.50 12.33
C LEU A 691 7.61 -6.79 12.47
N VAL A 692 7.75 -5.64 11.81
CA VAL A 692 8.89 -4.74 11.97
C VAL A 692 8.41 -3.42 12.54
N ILE A 693 8.99 -3.01 13.67
CA ILE A 693 8.66 -1.75 14.34
C ILE A 693 9.94 -0.93 14.45
N SER A 694 9.98 0.28 13.88
CA SER A 694 11.07 1.23 14.09
C SER A 694 10.54 2.55 14.67
N ALA A 695 11.23 3.07 15.69
CA ALA A 695 11.01 4.39 16.27
C ALA A 695 12.19 4.75 17.19
N ASP A 696 12.06 5.84 17.95
CA ASP A 696 12.84 5.99 19.19
C ASP A 696 12.28 5.05 20.26
N LEU A 697 12.75 3.80 20.30
CA LEU A 697 12.25 2.75 21.20
C LEU A 697 13.20 2.58 22.38
N PRO A 698 12.99 3.11 23.60
CA PRO A 698 13.92 3.02 24.74
C PRO A 698 14.56 1.64 24.94
N LEU A 699 15.82 1.60 25.41
CA LEU A 699 16.43 0.31 25.79
C LEU A 699 15.58 -0.36 26.88
N PRO A 700 15.53 -1.70 26.94
CA PRO A 700 14.86 -2.41 28.02
C PRO A 700 15.31 -1.89 29.39
N GLY A 701 14.35 -1.63 30.28
CA GLY A 701 14.58 -1.05 31.62
C GLY A 701 14.56 0.48 31.65
N VAL A 702 14.89 1.16 30.54
CA VAL A 702 14.99 2.63 30.52
C VAL A 702 13.62 3.28 30.71
N GLY A 703 13.50 4.08 31.77
CA GLY A 703 12.33 4.88 32.08
C GLY A 703 12.12 6.03 31.10
N VAL A 704 10.87 6.24 30.69
CA VAL A 704 10.44 7.35 29.84
C VAL A 704 9.60 8.33 30.63
N LEU A 705 10.05 9.58 30.67
CA LEU A 705 9.34 10.69 31.29
C LEU A 705 8.73 11.57 30.19
N VAL A 706 7.46 11.91 30.32
CA VAL A 706 6.76 12.75 29.35
C VAL A 706 5.95 13.84 30.06
N LEU A 707 5.82 14.97 29.36
CA LEU A 707 4.90 16.05 29.67
C LEU A 707 3.71 15.96 28.70
N ASP A 708 2.49 16.33 29.11
CA ASP A 708 1.29 16.18 28.28
C ASP A 708 1.26 17.13 27.08
N ARG A 709 1.94 18.27 27.19
CA ARG A 709 2.06 19.29 26.14
C ARG A 709 3.49 19.79 25.99
N PRO A 710 3.86 20.25 24.78
CA PRO A 710 5.16 20.82 24.50
C PRO A 710 5.29 22.29 24.93
N ALA A 711 4.17 22.97 25.20
CA ALA A 711 4.15 24.34 25.72
C ALA A 711 3.05 24.55 26.77
N TYR A 712 3.26 25.47 27.71
CA TYR A 712 2.33 25.80 28.79
C TYR A 712 2.26 27.30 29.05
N THR A 713 1.08 27.78 29.43
CA THR A 713 0.86 29.18 29.87
C THR A 713 0.73 29.26 31.40
N VAL A 714 0.28 30.41 31.92
CA VAL A 714 -0.03 30.66 33.32
C VAL A 714 -1.39 31.37 33.45
N PRO A 715 -2.29 30.92 34.35
CA PRO A 715 -2.19 29.69 35.13
C PRO A 715 -2.51 28.48 34.25
N ASP A 716 -1.76 27.41 34.45
CA ASP A 716 -1.96 26.14 33.75
C ASP A 716 -1.58 24.96 34.66
N VAL A 717 -1.83 23.73 34.22
CA VAL A 717 -1.44 22.51 34.91
C VAL A 717 -0.66 21.60 33.96
N ILE A 718 0.59 21.32 34.33
CA ILE A 718 1.45 20.34 33.68
C ILE A 718 1.10 18.96 34.23
N GLN A 719 0.78 18.02 33.36
CA GLN A 719 0.64 16.61 33.68
C GLN A 719 1.94 15.89 33.31
N LEU A 720 2.48 15.13 34.26
CA LEU A 720 3.66 14.31 34.09
C LEU A 720 3.26 12.85 34.07
N LYS A 721 3.87 12.09 33.16
CA LYS A 721 3.78 10.63 33.16
C LYS A 721 5.17 10.02 33.06
N LEU A 722 5.46 9.10 33.96
CA LEU A 722 6.66 8.27 33.93
C LEU A 722 6.25 6.84 33.60
N ILE A 723 6.95 6.21 32.67
CA ILE A 723 6.79 4.79 32.35
C ILE A 723 8.16 4.14 32.57
N ASP A 724 8.26 3.32 33.60
CA ASP A 724 9.47 2.58 33.93
C ASP A 724 9.05 1.18 34.39
N LEU A 725 9.34 0.18 33.55
CA LEU A 725 8.93 -1.20 33.79
C LEU A 725 9.65 -1.83 34.98
N ASP A 726 10.83 -1.34 35.34
CA ASP A 726 11.61 -1.83 36.49
C ASP A 726 10.98 -1.38 37.82
N LEU A 727 10.16 -0.33 37.78
CA LEU A 727 9.34 0.14 38.90
C LEU A 727 7.98 -0.57 39.01
N THR A 728 7.78 -1.70 38.34
CA THR A 728 6.57 -2.52 38.48
C THR A 728 6.27 -2.81 39.96
N ASN A 729 5.01 -2.59 40.37
CA ASN A 729 4.51 -2.68 41.75
C ASN A 729 5.10 -1.68 42.76
N GLN A 730 5.85 -0.67 42.35
CA GLN A 730 6.29 0.39 43.27
C GLN A 730 5.14 1.35 43.60
N ALA A 731 5.16 1.89 44.82
CA ALA A 731 4.09 2.75 45.34
C ALA A 731 4.20 4.21 44.89
N SER A 732 5.36 4.63 44.38
CA SER A 732 5.62 5.98 43.89
C SER A 732 6.92 6.03 43.09
N ALA A 733 7.06 7.02 42.23
CA ALA A 733 8.32 7.40 41.60
C ALA A 733 8.60 8.89 41.79
N ASN A 734 9.86 9.28 42.00
CA ASN A 734 10.21 10.67 42.24
C ASN A 734 10.77 11.33 40.97
N VAL A 735 10.19 12.46 40.60
CA VAL A 735 10.63 13.32 39.49
C VAL A 735 10.97 14.70 40.03
N ARG A 736 11.93 15.37 39.41
CA ARG A 736 12.22 16.78 39.70
C ARG A 736 11.90 17.65 38.49
N ILE A 737 11.09 18.68 38.67
CA ILE A 737 10.72 19.63 37.60
C ILE A 737 11.24 21.04 37.93
N ALA A 738 11.85 21.70 36.97
CA ALA A 738 12.40 23.04 37.09
C ALA A 738 12.08 23.86 35.84
N SER A 739 12.27 25.17 35.93
CA SER A 739 12.29 26.08 34.78
C SER A 739 13.59 26.88 34.80
N THR A 740 13.92 27.56 33.70
CA THR A 740 15.05 28.50 33.67
C THR A 740 14.90 29.64 34.69
N THR A 741 13.68 30.04 35.04
CA THR A 741 13.40 30.96 36.16
C THR A 741 13.52 30.30 37.54
N GLN A 742 12.93 29.11 37.73
CA GLN A 742 12.94 28.35 38.99
C GLN A 742 13.94 27.18 38.95
N THR A 743 15.22 27.51 39.04
CA THR A 743 16.32 26.50 38.97
C THR A 743 16.40 25.58 40.19
N ASN A 744 15.83 25.97 41.33
CA ASN A 744 15.83 25.14 42.54
C ASN A 744 14.86 23.96 42.48
N GLY A 745 14.03 23.84 41.44
CA GLY A 745 13.27 22.66 41.00
C GLY A 745 12.41 21.95 42.05
N LEU A 746 11.12 21.75 41.78
CA LEU A 746 10.20 21.01 42.64
C LEU A 746 10.43 19.51 42.57
N ALA A 747 10.41 18.84 43.73
CA ALA A 747 10.36 17.39 43.80
C ALA A 747 8.90 16.92 43.83
N LEU A 748 8.53 16.07 42.88
CA LEU A 748 7.19 15.52 42.72
C LEU A 748 7.23 14.00 42.94
N ALA A 749 6.40 13.51 43.85
CA ALA A 749 6.16 12.07 44.00
C ALA A 749 4.96 11.69 43.10
N LEU A 750 5.25 11.01 42.00
CA LEU A 750 4.24 10.50 41.07
C LEU A 750 3.57 9.26 41.66
N ALA A 751 2.26 9.16 41.49
CA ALA A 751 1.44 8.04 41.96
C ALA A 751 1.29 6.97 40.86
N PRO A 752 1.28 5.67 41.21
CA PRO A 752 1.14 4.59 40.25
C PRO A 752 -0.22 4.61 39.58
N PHE A 753 -0.24 4.42 38.26
CA PHE A 753 -1.41 4.21 37.44
C PHE A 753 -1.46 2.74 37.01
N GLY A 754 -2.16 1.92 37.80
CA GLY A 754 -2.18 0.47 37.62
C GLY A 754 -0.92 -0.20 38.20
N THR A 755 -0.57 -1.39 37.69
CA THR A 755 0.54 -2.21 38.22
C THR A 755 1.74 -2.32 37.29
N ALA A 756 1.71 -1.68 36.12
CA ALA A 756 2.67 -1.91 35.02
C ALA A 756 3.83 -0.89 34.97
N GLY A 757 4.26 -0.36 36.13
CA GLY A 757 5.36 0.61 36.18
C GLY A 757 5.05 1.99 35.59
N VAL A 758 3.76 2.34 35.47
CA VAL A 758 3.31 3.66 35.00
C VAL A 758 2.99 4.53 36.22
N PHE A 759 3.48 5.77 36.23
CA PHE A 759 3.24 6.76 37.28
C PHE A 759 2.77 8.07 36.67
N THR A 760 1.87 8.76 37.37
CA THR A 760 1.32 10.05 36.94
C THR A 760 1.34 11.06 38.08
N GLY A 761 1.41 12.33 37.74
CA GLY A 761 1.30 13.44 38.69
C GLY A 761 1.16 14.75 37.95
N SER A 762 0.97 15.84 38.69
CA SER A 762 0.76 17.15 38.09
C SER A 762 1.37 18.26 38.91
N VAL A 763 1.66 19.39 38.26
CA VAL A 763 2.08 20.63 38.92
C VAL A 763 1.45 21.82 38.22
N ALA A 764 0.94 22.78 39.00
CA ALA A 764 0.41 24.02 38.45
C ALA A 764 1.55 24.99 38.09
N THR A 765 1.38 25.77 37.03
CA THR A 765 2.30 26.86 36.65
C THR A 765 1.86 28.18 37.29
N ALA A 766 2.84 28.99 37.68
CA ALA A 766 2.64 30.33 38.21
C ALA A 766 3.60 31.33 37.55
N SER A 767 3.26 32.61 37.55
CA SER A 767 4.15 33.63 37.02
C SER A 767 5.26 33.96 38.02
N ALA A 768 6.41 34.40 37.54
CA ALA A 768 7.47 34.99 38.39
C ALA A 768 6.93 36.16 39.26
N PRO A 769 7.54 36.45 40.44
CA PRO A 769 8.76 35.86 41.01
C PRO A 769 8.53 34.51 41.71
N VAL A 770 9.60 33.69 41.81
CA VAL A 770 9.59 32.37 42.45
C VAL A 770 9.12 32.44 43.91
N ALA A 771 8.12 31.64 44.28
CA ALA A 771 7.63 31.44 45.64
C ALA A 771 7.70 29.95 46.06
N SER A 772 7.53 29.67 47.35
CA SER A 772 7.50 28.29 47.90
C SER A 772 6.06 27.84 48.14
N ASP A 773 5.23 27.86 47.10
CA ASP A 773 3.80 27.55 47.15
C ASP A 773 3.43 26.19 46.51
N GLY A 774 4.43 25.45 46.02
CA GLY A 774 4.26 24.16 45.35
C GLY A 774 3.91 24.27 43.86
N GLN A 775 3.93 25.47 43.29
CA GLN A 775 3.73 25.71 41.86
C GLN A 775 5.08 25.90 41.16
N LEU A 776 5.13 25.54 39.87
CA LEU A 776 6.29 25.80 39.04
C LEU A 776 6.20 27.24 38.51
N HIS A 777 7.04 28.13 39.04
CA HIS A 777 7.13 29.50 38.57
C HIS A 777 7.90 29.58 37.25
N VAL A 778 7.30 30.21 36.25
CA VAL A 778 7.86 30.38 34.91
C VAL A 778 7.79 31.84 34.47
N ALA A 779 8.67 32.19 33.53
CA ALA A 779 8.61 33.38 32.71
C ALA A 779 8.44 32.98 31.25
N ASP A 780 7.98 33.91 30.42
CA ASP A 780 7.88 33.72 28.97
C ASP A 780 9.23 33.32 28.35
N GLY A 781 9.20 32.30 27.49
CA GLY A 781 10.38 31.70 26.88
C GLY A 781 11.18 30.75 27.78
N ASP A 782 10.72 30.47 29.01
CA ASP A 782 11.43 29.55 29.89
C ASP A 782 11.45 28.13 29.30
N THR A 783 12.59 27.45 29.43
CA THR A 783 12.63 25.99 29.26
C THR A 783 12.19 25.33 30.56
N ILE A 784 11.09 24.57 30.51
CA ILE A 784 10.64 23.70 31.58
C ILE A 784 11.31 22.35 31.40
N THR A 785 11.95 21.83 32.46
CA THR A 785 12.68 20.57 32.43
C THR A 785 12.25 19.68 33.58
N ALA A 786 11.68 18.52 33.27
CA ALA A 786 11.42 17.45 34.23
C ALA A 786 12.50 16.36 34.09
N THR A 787 13.00 15.85 35.22
CA THR A 787 14.08 14.86 35.29
C THR A 787 13.72 13.70 36.20
N TYR A 788 14.01 12.49 35.75
CA TYR A 788 13.89 11.24 36.49
C TYR A 788 15.25 10.54 36.52
N GLN A 789 15.67 10.09 37.71
CA GLN A 789 16.88 9.29 37.88
C GLN A 789 16.50 7.82 37.83
N ASP A 790 16.70 7.22 36.67
CA ASP A 790 16.52 5.79 36.46
C ASP A 790 17.66 5.03 37.13
N ALA A 791 17.32 3.96 37.85
CA ALA A 791 18.28 3.13 38.56
C ALA A 791 18.78 1.94 37.72
N ALA A 792 18.04 1.52 36.70
CA ALA A 792 18.29 0.28 35.98
C ALA A 792 17.81 0.36 34.51
N PRO A 793 18.70 0.73 33.56
CA PRO A 793 20.09 1.11 33.77
C PRO A 793 20.21 2.52 34.39
N PRO A 794 21.31 2.82 35.11
CA PRO A 794 21.55 4.16 35.67
C PRO A 794 21.61 5.23 34.58
N LEU A 795 20.51 5.99 34.41
CA LEU A 795 20.36 7.02 33.40
C LEU A 795 19.49 8.17 33.95
N THR A 796 19.59 9.35 33.34
CA THR A 796 18.67 10.45 33.64
C THR A 796 17.71 10.62 32.47
N ALA A 797 16.45 10.24 32.67
CA ALA A 797 15.39 10.56 31.71
C ALA A 797 14.97 12.02 31.88
N THR A 798 14.80 12.72 30.77
CA THR A 798 14.47 14.15 30.75
C THR A 798 13.30 14.40 29.81
N ALA A 799 12.38 15.26 30.21
CA ALA A 799 11.31 15.79 29.36
C ALA A 799 11.34 17.31 29.42
N THR A 800 11.15 17.96 28.27
CA THR A 800 11.19 19.42 28.17
C THR A 800 9.94 20.00 27.51
N ALA A 801 9.58 21.20 27.94
CA ALA A 801 8.54 22.02 27.33
C ALA A 801 8.95 23.49 27.38
N VAL A 802 8.23 24.35 26.67
CA VAL A 802 8.44 25.80 26.68
C VAL A 802 7.32 26.46 27.49
N ALA A 803 7.66 27.45 28.32
CA ALA A 803 6.67 28.34 28.87
C ALA A 803 6.41 29.47 27.88
N ASP A 804 5.18 29.59 27.42
CA ASP A 804 4.74 30.65 26.51
C ASP A 804 3.52 31.34 27.13
N LEU A 805 3.73 32.59 27.51
CA LEU A 805 2.77 33.39 28.27
C LEU A 805 2.16 34.50 27.39
N LEU A 806 2.54 34.56 26.11
CA LEU A 806 2.09 35.58 25.19
C LEU A 806 0.98 35.00 24.32
N ALA A 807 -0.06 35.79 24.08
CA ALA A 807 -1.10 35.40 23.14
C ALA A 807 -0.71 35.84 21.72
N PRO A 808 -1.11 35.07 20.69
CA PRO A 808 -0.74 35.38 19.31
C PRO A 808 -1.25 36.75 18.92
N ALA A 809 -0.40 37.61 18.35
CA ALA A 809 -0.77 38.95 17.92
C ALA A 809 -1.42 38.90 16.54
N ILE A 810 -2.74 39.12 16.50
CA ILE A 810 -3.51 39.16 15.25
C ILE A 810 -3.21 40.47 14.50
N SER A 811 -2.96 40.35 13.20
CA SER A 811 -2.77 41.49 12.30
C SER A 811 -3.36 41.22 10.92
N SER A 812 -3.48 42.27 10.11
CA SER A 812 -3.88 42.18 8.70
C SER A 812 -5.21 41.43 8.47
N VAL A 813 -6.19 41.62 9.37
CA VAL A 813 -7.54 41.06 9.18
C VAL A 813 -8.16 41.70 7.95
N THR A 814 -8.41 40.90 6.93
CA THR A 814 -9.07 41.30 5.70
C THR A 814 -10.27 40.42 5.41
N GLU A 815 -11.27 41.01 4.76
CA GLU A 815 -12.45 40.32 4.27
C GLU A 815 -12.57 40.61 2.78
N THR A 816 -12.85 39.57 2.00
CA THR A 816 -13.17 39.71 0.58
C THR A 816 -14.39 38.88 0.23
N ASN A 817 -15.37 39.53 -0.41
CA ASN A 817 -16.55 38.85 -0.94
C ASN A 817 -16.25 38.39 -2.36
N HIS A 818 -16.16 37.08 -2.55
CA HIS A 818 -16.04 36.48 -3.86
C HIS A 818 -16.72 35.11 -3.87
N PHE A 819 -17.22 34.74 -5.04
CA PHE A 819 -17.82 33.46 -5.33
C PHE A 819 -19.03 33.07 -4.46
N GLY A 820 -19.84 34.06 -4.06
CA GLY A 820 -20.98 33.84 -3.16
C GLY A 820 -20.61 33.53 -1.70
N ARG A 821 -19.38 33.85 -1.30
CA ARG A 821 -18.82 33.63 0.04
C ARG A 821 -18.09 34.89 0.52
N ALA A 822 -17.79 34.91 1.81
CA ALA A 822 -16.81 35.83 2.37
C ALA A 822 -15.57 35.06 2.82
N PHE A 823 -14.42 35.47 2.32
CA PHE A 823 -13.11 34.97 2.74
C PHE A 823 -12.57 35.90 3.80
N VAL A 824 -12.35 35.37 5.00
CA VAL A 824 -11.71 36.09 6.11
C VAL A 824 -10.30 35.57 6.26
N SER A 825 -9.31 36.46 6.15
CA SER A 825 -7.90 36.12 6.34
C SER A 825 -7.21 37.08 7.28
N TRP A 826 -6.20 36.58 7.98
CA TRP A 826 -5.37 37.37 8.90
C TRP A 826 -4.01 36.69 9.09
N GLN A 827 -3.13 37.37 9.80
CA GLN A 827 -1.81 36.87 10.19
C GLN A 827 -1.67 36.86 11.71
N THR A 828 -0.87 35.95 12.22
CA THR A 828 -0.33 35.99 13.58
C THR A 828 1.20 36.01 13.54
N ASP A 829 1.82 36.51 14.60
CA ASP A 829 3.27 36.49 14.78
C ASP A 829 3.82 35.11 15.15
N GLU A 830 2.96 34.18 15.55
CA GLU A 830 3.29 32.79 15.87
C GLU A 830 2.20 31.80 15.39
N PRO A 831 2.53 30.50 15.22
CA PRO A 831 1.55 29.50 14.80
C PRO A 831 0.35 29.39 15.75
N ALA A 832 -0.85 29.64 15.22
CA ALA A 832 -2.08 29.61 15.99
C ALA A 832 -3.24 28.96 15.23
N THR A 833 -4.28 28.58 15.95
CA THR A 833 -5.55 28.12 15.37
C THR A 833 -6.24 29.25 14.60
N SER A 834 -7.10 28.87 13.62
CA SER A 834 -7.86 29.83 12.82
C SER A 834 -9.34 29.75 13.15
N SER A 835 -9.92 30.75 13.82
CA SER A 835 -11.34 30.75 14.15
C SER A 835 -12.02 32.06 13.77
N VAL A 836 -13.20 31.98 13.15
CA VAL A 836 -14.06 33.13 12.85
C VAL A 836 -15.42 32.91 13.49
N ARG A 837 -15.84 33.84 14.34
CA ARG A 837 -17.22 33.89 14.84
C ARG A 837 -17.96 34.97 14.08
N TYR A 838 -19.16 34.66 13.59
CA TYR A 838 -19.91 35.57 12.73
C TYR A 838 -21.43 35.47 12.94
N GLY A 839 -22.16 36.49 12.51
CA GLY A 839 -23.62 36.52 12.60
C GLY A 839 -24.21 37.83 12.08
N THR A 840 -25.54 37.92 12.02
CA THR A 840 -26.25 39.12 11.52
C THR A 840 -26.55 40.15 12.62
N ASN A 841 -26.01 39.94 13.83
CA ASN A 841 -26.14 40.80 15.00
C ASN A 841 -24.96 40.53 15.95
N GLN A 842 -24.86 41.32 17.03
CA GLN A 842 -23.75 41.25 17.98
C GLN A 842 -23.65 39.93 18.79
N ASN A 843 -24.59 39.00 18.66
CA ASN A 843 -24.56 37.70 19.35
C ASN A 843 -23.89 36.58 18.51
N LEU A 844 -23.10 36.95 17.49
CA LEU A 844 -22.28 36.08 16.60
C LEU A 844 -22.54 34.56 16.77
N ALA A 845 -23.67 34.11 16.22
CA ALA A 845 -24.25 32.80 16.51
C ALA A 845 -23.56 31.63 15.79
N PHE A 846 -22.71 31.92 14.82
CA PHE A 846 -21.99 30.93 14.02
C PHE A 846 -20.49 31.02 14.31
N ALA A 847 -19.81 29.88 14.22
CA ALA A 847 -18.36 29.79 14.38
C ALA A 847 -17.81 28.75 13.40
N ILE A 848 -16.66 29.04 12.81
CA ILE A 848 -15.84 28.07 12.08
C ILE A 848 -14.47 28.09 12.71
N THR A 849 -13.94 26.92 13.04
CA THR A 849 -12.64 26.76 13.69
C THR A 849 -11.82 25.70 12.95
N ASN A 850 -10.61 26.06 12.58
CA ASN A 850 -9.55 25.17 12.11
C ASN A 850 -8.47 25.08 13.20
N THR A 851 -8.22 23.87 13.68
CA THR A 851 -7.29 23.60 14.78
C THR A 851 -5.84 23.46 14.34
N ALA A 852 -5.54 23.53 13.04
CA ALA A 852 -4.17 23.57 12.55
C ALA A 852 -3.48 24.86 13.00
N LEU A 853 -2.26 24.73 13.52
CA LEU A 853 -1.44 25.87 13.95
C LEU A 853 -0.68 26.42 12.74
N VAL A 854 -1.06 27.63 12.29
CA VAL A 854 -0.47 28.32 11.14
C VAL A 854 -0.26 29.80 11.49
N GLN A 855 0.62 30.49 10.77
CA GLN A 855 0.79 31.96 10.91
C GLN A 855 -0.07 32.75 9.92
N THR A 856 -0.40 32.14 8.78
CA THR A 856 -1.30 32.70 7.77
C THR A 856 -2.63 31.99 7.85
N HIS A 857 -3.67 32.73 8.19
CA HIS A 857 -5.00 32.19 8.40
C HIS A 857 -5.93 32.55 7.24
N ALA A 858 -6.77 31.60 6.85
CA ALA A 858 -7.86 31.84 5.91
C ALA A 858 -9.05 30.95 6.31
N VAL A 859 -10.24 31.56 6.33
CA VAL A 859 -11.50 30.87 6.65
C VAL A 859 -12.59 31.30 5.67
N ASP A 860 -13.25 30.29 5.07
CA ASP A 860 -14.38 30.48 4.17
C ASP A 860 -15.70 30.52 4.94
N LEU A 861 -16.43 31.63 4.81
CA LEU A 861 -17.80 31.76 5.31
C LEU A 861 -18.79 31.44 4.19
N THR A 862 -19.53 30.34 4.34
CA THR A 862 -20.50 29.83 3.35
C THR A 862 -21.94 29.87 3.88
N GLY A 863 -22.93 29.66 3.00
CA GLY A 863 -24.35 29.66 3.39
C GLY A 863 -24.91 31.04 3.76
N LEU A 864 -24.30 32.10 3.24
CA LEU A 864 -24.65 33.48 3.53
C LEU A 864 -25.88 33.93 2.73
N VAL A 865 -26.74 34.76 3.33
CA VAL A 865 -27.91 35.32 2.65
C VAL A 865 -27.51 36.62 1.95
N ALA A 866 -27.61 36.66 0.62
CA ALA A 866 -27.27 37.83 -0.18
C ALA A 866 -28.03 39.09 0.27
N GLY A 867 -27.31 40.21 0.33
CA GLY A 867 -27.83 41.51 0.78
C GLY A 867 -27.93 41.65 2.30
N VAL A 868 -27.59 40.62 3.08
CA VAL A 868 -27.56 40.69 4.55
C VAL A 868 -26.19 41.13 5.03
N THR A 869 -26.16 42.03 6.01
CA THR A 869 -24.94 42.43 6.70
C THR A 869 -24.57 41.38 7.75
N TYR A 870 -23.37 40.83 7.64
CA TYR A 870 -22.76 39.98 8.65
C TYR A 870 -21.69 40.77 9.40
N GLN A 871 -21.61 40.51 10.69
CA GLN A 871 -20.56 40.96 11.59
C GLN A 871 -19.69 39.76 11.96
N PHE A 872 -18.40 39.97 12.17
CA PHE A 872 -17.50 38.91 12.61
C PHE A 872 -16.35 39.42 13.51
N GLU A 873 -15.79 38.49 14.27
CA GLU A 873 -14.52 38.59 15.00
C GLU A 873 -13.65 37.40 14.63
N VAL A 874 -12.33 37.57 14.72
CA VAL A 874 -11.37 36.48 14.53
C VAL A 874 -10.75 36.10 15.87
N ILE A 875 -10.51 34.82 16.08
CA ILE A 875 -9.92 34.25 17.28
C ILE A 875 -8.78 33.35 16.86
N SER A 876 -7.61 33.57 17.46
CA SER A 876 -6.45 32.70 17.32
C SER A 876 -5.97 32.27 18.70
N ALA A 877 -5.64 30.98 18.82
CA ALA A 877 -5.04 30.42 20.02
C ALA A 877 -3.79 29.62 19.65
N ASP A 878 -2.70 29.86 20.36
CA ASP A 878 -1.40 29.20 20.16
C ASP A 878 -1.35 27.77 20.74
N GLN A 879 -0.15 27.19 20.77
CA GLN A 879 0.09 25.84 21.29
C GLN A 879 0.05 25.73 22.82
N ALA A 880 0.35 26.81 23.55
CA ALA A 880 0.28 26.88 25.01
C ALA A 880 -1.14 27.11 25.53
N GLY A 881 -2.05 27.53 24.64
CA GLY A 881 -3.45 27.81 24.93
C GLY A 881 -3.72 29.30 25.20
N ASN A 882 -2.77 30.20 24.96
CA ASN A 882 -3.09 31.63 25.00
C ASN A 882 -3.95 31.97 23.78
N SER A 883 -4.91 32.88 23.95
CA SER A 883 -5.82 33.25 22.88
C SER A 883 -6.02 34.74 22.79
N THR A 884 -6.01 35.23 21.56
CA THR A 884 -6.34 36.60 21.19
C THR A 884 -7.62 36.61 20.37
N THR A 885 -8.48 37.58 20.65
CA THR A 885 -9.64 37.91 19.81
C THR A 885 -9.44 39.30 19.23
N ASP A 886 -9.58 39.44 17.92
CA ASP A 886 -9.70 40.75 17.27
C ASP A 886 -11.17 40.97 16.85
N ASP A 887 -11.85 41.79 17.64
CA ASP A 887 -13.25 42.19 17.46
C ASP A 887 -13.38 43.60 16.85
N HIS A 888 -12.28 44.12 16.26
CA HIS A 888 -12.21 45.49 15.74
C HIS A 888 -12.54 46.57 16.79
N ALA A 889 -12.00 46.43 18.00
CA ALA A 889 -12.24 47.31 19.14
C ALA A 889 -13.74 47.39 19.53
N GLY A 890 -14.39 46.23 19.61
CA GLY A 890 -15.79 46.05 20.00
C GLY A 890 -16.82 46.47 18.94
N LYS A 891 -16.38 46.82 17.73
CA LYS A 891 -17.28 47.21 16.63
C LYS A 891 -17.66 46.03 15.73
N PHE A 892 -16.90 44.95 15.81
CA PHE A 892 -16.85 43.87 14.83
C PHE A 892 -16.43 44.33 13.44
N TYR A 893 -15.76 43.46 12.72
CA TYR A 893 -15.68 43.60 11.28
C TYR A 893 -17.06 43.36 10.69
N SER A 894 -17.37 43.99 9.56
CA SER A 894 -18.66 43.80 8.92
C SER A 894 -18.53 43.78 7.41
N PHE A 895 -19.30 42.90 6.78
CA PHE A 895 -19.42 42.85 5.34
C PHE A 895 -20.89 42.63 4.95
N VAL A 896 -21.25 43.02 3.73
CA VAL A 896 -22.56 42.71 3.17
C VAL A 896 -22.36 41.54 2.23
N ALA A 897 -22.99 40.40 2.54
CA ALA A 897 -22.89 39.23 1.68
C ALA A 897 -23.39 39.60 0.28
N THR A 898 -22.52 39.49 -0.71
CA THR A 898 -22.89 39.78 -2.10
C THR A 898 -23.59 38.55 -2.70
N PRO A 899 -24.59 38.73 -3.57
CA PRO A 899 -25.08 37.62 -4.36
C PRO A 899 -23.94 37.06 -5.21
N ALA A 900 -23.84 35.73 -5.31
CA ALA A 900 -22.98 35.11 -6.30
C ALA A 900 -23.34 35.64 -7.69
N ALA A 901 -22.34 35.74 -8.58
CA ALA A 901 -22.65 36.04 -9.96
C ALA A 901 -23.57 34.97 -10.56
N THR A 902 -24.30 35.34 -11.61
CA THR A 902 -25.19 34.39 -12.31
C THR A 902 -24.42 33.18 -12.85
N LEU A 903 -23.17 33.40 -13.27
CA LEU A 903 -22.32 32.42 -13.93
C LEU A 903 -20.94 32.29 -13.27
N LEU A 904 -20.44 31.06 -13.13
CA LEU A 904 -19.04 30.79 -12.81
C LEU A 904 -18.30 30.32 -14.06
N LEU A 905 -17.26 31.04 -14.47
CA LEU A 905 -16.32 30.62 -15.52
C LEU A 905 -15.09 29.99 -14.86
N VAL A 906 -15.01 28.67 -14.88
CA VAL A 906 -13.85 27.92 -14.39
C VAL A 906 -12.82 27.84 -15.50
N ASP A 907 -11.67 28.47 -15.33
CA ASP A 907 -10.53 28.45 -16.25
C ASP A 907 -9.55 27.37 -15.81
N GLY A 908 -9.71 26.16 -16.34
CA GLY A 908 -8.76 25.05 -16.22
C GLY A 908 -7.80 24.95 -17.40
N TYR A 909 -7.73 25.98 -18.25
CA TYR A 909 -6.88 25.99 -19.44
C TYR A 909 -5.44 26.41 -19.11
N VAL A 910 -4.48 25.64 -19.58
CA VAL A 910 -3.03 25.87 -19.47
C VAL A 910 -2.49 26.19 -20.88
N PRO A 911 -1.91 27.39 -21.09
CA PRO A 911 -1.29 27.77 -22.37
C PRO A 911 -0.13 26.85 -22.77
N VAL A 912 0.05 26.62 -24.06
CA VAL A 912 1.15 25.78 -24.56
C VAL A 912 2.44 26.61 -24.64
N ASP A 913 3.59 25.99 -24.36
CA ASP A 913 4.89 26.64 -24.58
C ASP A 913 5.02 27.07 -26.06
N PRO A 914 5.22 28.37 -26.34
CA PRO A 914 5.31 28.90 -27.70
C PRO A 914 6.48 28.34 -28.51
N SER A 915 7.42 27.62 -27.90
CA SER A 915 8.54 26.94 -28.57
C SER A 915 8.16 25.62 -29.26
N VAL A 916 6.97 25.05 -28.97
CA VAL A 916 6.62 23.66 -29.36
C VAL A 916 5.33 23.54 -30.20
N ALA A 917 4.52 24.58 -30.39
CA ALA A 917 3.22 24.45 -31.07
C ALA A 917 2.93 25.50 -32.15
N THR A 918 2.25 25.05 -33.23
CA THR A 918 1.63 25.90 -34.27
C THR A 918 0.16 26.23 -33.97
N THR A 919 -0.33 25.89 -32.78
CA THR A 919 -1.71 26.12 -32.35
C THR A 919 -1.88 27.55 -31.81
N THR A 920 -3.08 28.10 -31.96
CA THR A 920 -3.42 29.42 -31.42
C THR A 920 -4.04 29.23 -30.05
N ASP A 921 -3.38 29.68 -28.98
CA ASP A 921 -3.99 29.68 -27.65
C ASP A 921 -5.30 30.45 -27.68
N VAL A 922 -6.35 29.85 -27.12
CA VAL A 922 -7.60 30.58 -26.88
C VAL A 922 -7.32 31.51 -25.70
N PRO A 923 -7.45 32.84 -25.81
CA PRO A 923 -7.30 33.69 -24.62
C PRO A 923 -8.55 33.54 -23.75
N LEU A 924 -8.41 33.70 -22.43
CA LEU A 924 -9.56 33.79 -21.52
C LEU A 924 -10.56 34.86 -21.98
N SER A 925 -10.07 35.92 -22.63
CA SER A 925 -10.88 36.98 -23.24
C SER A 925 -11.90 36.48 -24.27
N ALA A 926 -11.68 35.33 -24.91
CA ALA A 926 -12.66 34.75 -25.83
C ALA A 926 -13.99 34.39 -25.13
N TYR A 927 -13.93 34.01 -23.85
CA TYR A 927 -15.11 33.76 -23.03
C TYR A 927 -15.59 35.03 -22.33
N THR A 928 -14.68 35.79 -21.72
CA THR A 928 -15.07 36.97 -20.94
C THR A 928 -15.63 38.09 -21.81
N ASP A 929 -15.08 38.35 -23.00
CA ASP A 929 -15.61 39.38 -23.91
C ASP A 929 -17.03 39.06 -24.38
N ALA A 930 -17.35 37.77 -24.57
CA ALA A 930 -18.68 37.31 -24.94
C ALA A 930 -19.67 37.44 -23.76
N LEU A 931 -19.23 37.11 -22.55
CA LEU A 931 -20.01 37.29 -21.33
C LEU A 931 -20.28 38.78 -21.06
N ASP A 932 -19.26 39.63 -21.22
CA ASP A 932 -19.38 41.09 -21.12
C ASP A 932 -20.39 41.65 -22.12
N GLN A 933 -20.32 41.21 -23.39
CA GLN A 933 -21.29 41.61 -24.42
C GLN A 933 -22.72 41.13 -24.12
N SER A 934 -22.87 40.00 -23.44
CA SER A 934 -24.19 39.46 -23.05
C SER A 934 -24.80 40.19 -21.85
N GLY A 935 -24.00 40.92 -21.07
CA GLY A 935 -24.42 41.57 -19.83
C GLY A 935 -24.74 40.61 -18.67
N ILE A 936 -24.37 39.33 -18.79
CA ILE A 936 -24.51 38.35 -17.71
C ILE A 936 -23.40 38.58 -16.69
N SER A 937 -23.76 38.76 -15.42
CA SER A 937 -22.78 38.81 -14.32
C SER A 937 -22.07 37.45 -14.21
N TYR A 938 -20.74 37.44 -14.19
CA TYR A 938 -19.96 36.22 -14.01
C TYR A 938 -18.77 36.44 -13.05
N GLU A 939 -18.24 35.34 -12.51
CA GLU A 939 -16.97 35.30 -11.77
C GLU A 939 -16.04 34.30 -12.46
N VAL A 940 -14.72 34.53 -12.40
CA VAL A 940 -13.70 33.66 -13.01
C VAL A 940 -12.96 32.90 -11.92
N TRP A 941 -12.98 31.57 -11.99
CA TRP A 941 -12.22 30.68 -11.13
C TRP A 941 -10.98 30.18 -11.86
N ASP A 942 -9.82 30.72 -11.51
CA ASP A 942 -8.53 30.26 -12.04
C ASP A 942 -8.06 29.01 -11.28
N VAL A 943 -8.11 27.86 -11.94
CA VAL A 943 -7.75 26.57 -11.35
C VAL A 943 -6.26 26.49 -11.01
N SER A 944 -5.39 27.16 -11.78
CA SER A 944 -3.95 27.16 -11.54
C SER A 944 -3.58 27.85 -10.22
N GLN A 945 -4.39 28.81 -9.78
CA GLN A 945 -4.17 29.55 -8.54
C GLN A 945 -4.93 28.98 -7.34
N ARG A 946 -6.10 28.38 -7.56
CA ARG A 946 -7.05 28.02 -6.48
C ARG A 946 -7.31 26.52 -6.33
N GLY A 947 -6.76 25.70 -7.21
CA GLY A 947 -7.19 24.31 -7.37
C GLY A 947 -8.58 24.21 -8.01
N SER A 948 -9.10 23.00 -8.16
CA SER A 948 -10.41 22.79 -8.79
C SER A 948 -11.58 23.05 -7.83
N PRO A 949 -12.67 23.69 -8.28
CA PRO A 949 -13.82 23.94 -7.42
C PRO A 949 -14.62 22.66 -7.11
N GLY A 950 -14.96 22.46 -5.84
CA GLY A 950 -15.81 21.39 -5.34
C GLY A 950 -17.30 21.73 -5.35
N THR A 951 -18.16 20.80 -4.89
CA THR A 951 -19.63 20.93 -4.96
C THR A 951 -20.18 22.22 -4.33
N ASN A 952 -19.67 22.61 -3.17
CA ASN A 952 -20.11 23.81 -2.45
C ASN A 952 -19.66 25.10 -3.16
N ASP A 953 -18.62 25.00 -3.99
CA ASP A 953 -18.07 26.11 -4.76
C ASP A 953 -18.93 26.41 -5.99
N LEU A 954 -19.52 25.37 -6.56
CA LEU A 954 -20.40 25.44 -7.73
C LEU A 954 -21.84 25.80 -7.36
N ALA A 955 -22.32 25.34 -6.20
CA ALA A 955 -23.70 25.47 -5.76
C ALA A 955 -24.31 26.90 -5.78
N PRO A 956 -23.55 27.99 -5.50
CA PRO A 956 -24.11 29.34 -5.53
C PRO A 956 -24.49 29.84 -6.93
N TYR A 957 -23.97 29.21 -7.99
CA TYR A 957 -24.13 29.67 -9.37
C TYR A 957 -25.28 28.99 -10.08
N ARG A 958 -25.92 29.73 -11.00
CA ARG A 958 -26.97 29.14 -11.84
C ARG A 958 -26.39 28.41 -13.04
N VAL A 959 -25.26 28.90 -13.55
CA VAL A 959 -24.55 28.34 -14.70
C VAL A 959 -23.08 28.23 -14.37
N VAL A 960 -22.46 27.09 -14.72
CA VAL A 960 -21.02 26.90 -14.69
C VAL A 960 -20.57 26.72 -16.14
N ILE A 961 -19.67 27.59 -16.61
CA ILE A 961 -18.86 27.35 -17.80
C ILE A 961 -17.55 26.77 -17.31
N TRP A 962 -17.20 25.58 -17.76
CA TRP A 962 -15.89 25.01 -17.48
C TRP A 962 -15.07 24.99 -18.75
N ARG A 963 -13.96 25.74 -18.75
CA ARG A 963 -13.00 25.77 -19.84
C ARG A 963 -11.87 24.80 -19.51
N VAL A 964 -11.61 23.87 -20.40
CA VAL A 964 -10.60 22.80 -20.25
C VAL A 964 -9.57 22.89 -21.38
N ASN A 965 -8.44 22.19 -21.26
CA ASN A 965 -7.42 22.15 -22.30
C ASN A 965 -7.92 21.52 -23.61
N ASP A 966 -7.52 22.14 -24.73
CA ASP A 966 -7.83 21.69 -26.11
C ASP A 966 -6.56 21.31 -26.90
N ASN A 967 -5.44 21.07 -26.22
CA ASN A 967 -4.14 20.81 -26.87
C ASN A 967 -4.14 19.45 -27.62
N PRO A 968 -3.89 19.42 -28.95
CA PRO A 968 -3.75 18.18 -29.73
C PRO A 968 -2.40 17.46 -29.53
N LEU A 969 -1.42 18.09 -28.89
CA LEU A 969 -0.10 17.48 -28.56
C LEU A 969 -0.07 16.80 -27.19
N ALA A 970 -1.20 16.73 -26.48
CA ALA A 970 -1.33 15.98 -25.21
C ALA A 970 -1.31 14.45 -25.38
N SER A 971 -1.03 13.95 -26.60
CA SER A 971 -0.67 12.55 -26.84
C SER A 971 0.77 12.21 -26.40
N VAL A 972 1.42 13.07 -25.61
CA VAL A 972 2.71 12.79 -24.96
C VAL A 972 2.44 12.11 -23.62
N PRO A 973 2.94 10.87 -23.42
CA PRO A 973 2.88 10.20 -22.11
C PRO A 973 3.50 11.08 -21.03
N GLY A 974 2.81 11.27 -19.90
CA GLY A 974 3.28 12.09 -18.78
C GLY A 974 2.78 13.54 -18.76
N SER A 975 2.04 14.03 -19.77
CA SER A 975 1.38 15.33 -19.65
C SER A 975 0.18 15.22 -18.71
N THR A 976 0.20 15.95 -17.58
CA THR A 976 -0.91 16.06 -16.61
C THR A 976 -2.03 16.91 -17.20
N ASP A 977 -2.68 16.39 -18.24
CA ASP A 977 -3.67 17.17 -18.97
C ASP A 977 -4.96 17.29 -18.16
N ASN A 978 -5.07 18.43 -17.48
CA ASN A 978 -5.98 18.74 -16.37
C ASN A 978 -7.44 18.93 -16.81
N THR A 979 -7.99 18.04 -17.64
CA THR A 979 -9.26 18.30 -18.33
C THR A 979 -10.48 18.19 -17.41
N LEU A 980 -10.75 17.05 -16.75
CA LEU A 980 -11.77 16.95 -15.68
C LEU A 980 -11.49 15.76 -14.75
N THR A 981 -10.92 15.99 -13.56
CA THR A 981 -10.61 14.94 -12.58
C THR A 981 -11.87 14.23 -12.06
N THR A 982 -11.73 13.04 -11.46
CA THR A 982 -12.85 12.30 -10.82
C THR A 982 -13.57 13.15 -9.76
N ALA A 983 -12.83 13.97 -9.01
CA ALA A 983 -13.41 14.89 -8.03
C ALA A 983 -14.25 15.98 -8.72
N ASN A 984 -13.76 16.56 -9.82
CA ASN A 984 -14.49 17.57 -10.61
C ASN A 984 -15.77 16.98 -11.21
N GLN A 985 -15.68 15.74 -11.70
CA GLN A 985 -16.83 14.99 -12.23
C GLN A 985 -17.90 14.77 -11.15
N ALA A 986 -17.51 14.33 -9.94
CA ALA A 986 -18.44 14.14 -8.83
C ALA A 986 -19.09 15.45 -8.36
N ALA A 987 -18.31 16.54 -8.31
CA ALA A 987 -18.79 17.88 -7.97
C ALA A 987 -19.81 18.40 -8.99
N LEU A 988 -19.48 18.31 -10.29
CA LEU A 988 -20.36 18.70 -11.38
C LEU A 988 -21.64 17.86 -11.42
N GLN A 989 -21.53 16.54 -11.20
CA GLN A 989 -22.70 15.67 -11.16
C GLN A 989 -23.64 16.04 -10.01
N THR A 990 -23.10 16.38 -8.84
CA THR A 990 -23.90 16.83 -7.69
C THR A 990 -24.52 18.20 -7.94
N TYR A 991 -23.75 19.14 -8.51
CA TYR A 991 -24.21 20.47 -8.89
C TYR A 991 -25.39 20.41 -9.88
N LEU A 992 -25.27 19.59 -10.94
CA LEU A 992 -26.33 19.39 -11.93
C LEU A 992 -27.56 18.72 -11.33
N LYS A 993 -27.36 17.71 -10.47
CA LYS A 993 -28.47 17.05 -9.75
C LYS A 993 -29.27 18.04 -8.88
N ASN A 994 -28.61 19.08 -8.38
CA ASN A 994 -29.23 20.14 -7.57
C ASN A 994 -29.84 21.27 -8.42
N GLY A 995 -29.94 21.11 -9.75
CA GLY A 995 -30.62 22.03 -10.65
C GLY A 995 -29.72 23.10 -11.27
N GLY A 996 -28.39 22.99 -11.11
CA GLY A 996 -27.43 23.81 -11.82
C GLY A 996 -27.41 23.53 -13.33
N ALA A 997 -26.86 24.45 -14.13
CA ALA A 997 -26.60 24.25 -15.55
C ALA A 997 -25.09 24.24 -15.83
N LEU A 998 -24.64 23.33 -16.70
CA LEU A 998 -23.24 23.22 -17.12
C LEU A 998 -23.12 23.53 -18.61
N PHE A 999 -22.13 24.33 -18.96
CA PHE A 999 -21.64 24.49 -20.32
C PHE A 999 -20.17 24.08 -20.36
N LEU A 1000 -19.83 23.18 -21.27
CA LEU A 1000 -18.50 22.65 -21.45
C LEU A 1000 -18.21 22.68 -22.96
N SER A 1001 -17.09 23.30 -23.35
CA SER A 1001 -16.60 23.30 -24.71
C SER A 1001 -15.20 22.71 -24.70
N SER A 1002 -14.99 21.65 -25.47
CA SER A 1002 -13.70 20.96 -25.54
C SER A 1002 -13.56 20.12 -26.80
N MET A 1003 -12.35 20.07 -27.37
CA MET A 1003 -11.94 19.06 -28.34
C MET A 1003 -11.55 17.77 -27.60
N GLU A 1004 -12.13 16.63 -28.00
CA GLU A 1004 -11.74 15.31 -27.49
C GLU A 1004 -12.08 15.04 -26.00
N ILE A 1005 -13.05 15.75 -25.40
CA ILE A 1005 -13.40 15.53 -23.98
C ILE A 1005 -13.77 14.07 -23.65
N LEU A 1006 -14.45 13.38 -24.57
CA LEU A 1006 -14.87 11.99 -24.37
C LEU A 1006 -13.67 11.03 -24.37
N SER A 1007 -12.70 11.28 -25.24
CA SER A 1007 -11.42 10.57 -25.34
C SER A 1007 -10.57 10.81 -24.09
N ARG A 1008 -10.55 12.04 -23.58
CA ARG A 1008 -9.76 12.42 -22.40
C ARG A 1008 -10.30 11.89 -21.08
N ILE A 1009 -11.62 11.85 -20.88
CA ILE A 1009 -12.21 11.32 -19.63
C ILE A 1009 -12.46 9.80 -19.67
N GLY A 1010 -12.41 9.18 -20.86
CA GLY A 1010 -12.60 7.74 -21.03
C GLY A 1010 -14.00 7.22 -20.66
N ASP A 1011 -14.10 5.92 -20.33
CA ASP A 1011 -15.35 5.28 -19.92
C ASP A 1011 -15.61 5.43 -18.42
N VAL A 1012 -16.01 6.64 -18.02
CA VAL A 1012 -16.34 6.99 -16.63
C VAL A 1012 -17.84 7.18 -16.43
N PRO A 1013 -18.37 6.99 -15.19
CA PRO A 1013 -19.79 7.23 -14.90
C PRO A 1013 -20.26 8.64 -15.26
N PHE A 1014 -19.39 9.65 -15.23
CA PHE A 1014 -19.75 11.00 -15.65
C PHE A 1014 -20.17 11.08 -17.12
N ARG A 1015 -19.53 10.31 -18.00
CA ARG A 1015 -19.86 10.22 -19.43
C ARG A 1015 -21.30 9.76 -19.64
N THR A 1016 -21.73 8.73 -18.91
CA THR A 1016 -23.07 8.14 -19.05
C THR A 1016 -24.12 8.88 -18.24
N ASN A 1017 -23.80 9.26 -17.00
CA ASN A 1017 -24.76 9.87 -16.07
C ASN A 1017 -24.98 11.36 -16.34
N VAL A 1018 -23.96 12.07 -16.83
CA VAL A 1018 -24.02 13.53 -17.04
C VAL A 1018 -24.02 13.88 -18.51
N LEU A 1019 -23.05 13.39 -19.28
CA LEU A 1019 -22.98 13.68 -20.73
C LEU A 1019 -23.94 12.83 -21.57
N GLN A 1020 -24.63 11.85 -20.96
CA GLN A 1020 -25.61 10.96 -21.61
C GLN A 1020 -25.05 10.23 -22.86
N MET A 1021 -23.77 9.91 -22.84
CA MET A 1021 -23.04 9.25 -23.93
C MET A 1021 -22.72 7.79 -23.58
N LEU A 1022 -23.32 6.85 -24.30
CA LEU A 1022 -23.12 5.40 -24.07
C LEU A 1022 -21.83 4.85 -24.68
N SER A 1023 -21.40 5.40 -25.83
CA SER A 1023 -20.19 4.99 -26.54
C SER A 1023 -19.76 6.06 -27.55
N PHE A 1024 -18.46 6.15 -27.85
CA PHE A 1024 -17.91 6.99 -28.91
C PHE A 1024 -16.75 6.27 -29.62
N ASN A 1025 -16.41 6.69 -30.84
CA ASN A 1025 -15.22 6.22 -31.57
C ASN A 1025 -14.30 7.41 -31.82
N GLU A 1026 -13.03 7.29 -31.44
CA GLU A 1026 -11.99 8.29 -31.67
C GLU A 1026 -11.43 8.17 -33.10
N ASP A 1027 -11.03 9.29 -33.69
CA ASP A 1027 -11.13 9.50 -35.13
C ASP A 1027 -10.13 8.70 -35.98
N ALA A 1028 -10.68 7.84 -36.84
CA ALA A 1028 -10.18 7.62 -38.20
C ALA A 1028 -11.38 7.78 -39.17
N GLY A 1029 -11.94 8.98 -39.20
CA GLY A 1029 -13.09 9.38 -40.03
C GLY A 1029 -14.43 9.07 -39.36
N VAL A 1030 -14.96 10.03 -38.59
CA VAL A 1030 -16.26 9.96 -37.90
C VAL A 1030 -17.40 9.59 -38.85
N PRO A 1031 -18.09 8.43 -38.68
CA PRO A 1031 -19.31 8.17 -39.46
C PRO A 1031 -20.61 8.26 -38.64
N SER A 1032 -20.60 8.19 -37.29
CA SER A 1032 -21.84 8.26 -36.50
C SER A 1032 -21.64 8.38 -34.97
N ILE A 1033 -22.52 9.15 -34.33
CA ILE A 1033 -22.79 9.18 -32.87
C ILE A 1033 -24.21 8.63 -32.65
N VAL A 1034 -24.45 7.84 -31.59
CA VAL A 1034 -25.79 7.32 -31.23
C VAL A 1034 -26.22 7.88 -29.88
N GLY A 1035 -27.30 8.68 -29.89
CA GLY A 1035 -27.92 9.25 -28.69
C GLY A 1035 -28.78 8.24 -27.90
N ALA A 1036 -29.18 8.62 -26.69
CA ALA A 1036 -30.09 7.83 -25.86
C ALA A 1036 -31.55 8.00 -26.30
N ASP A 1037 -32.33 6.91 -26.30
CA ASP A 1037 -33.74 6.93 -26.73
C ASP A 1037 -34.57 7.91 -25.86
N ASN A 1038 -35.23 8.88 -26.52
CA ASN A 1038 -36.10 9.92 -25.94
C ASN A 1038 -35.40 11.11 -25.23
N ASP A 1039 -34.09 11.30 -25.41
CA ASP A 1039 -33.40 12.50 -24.92
C ASP A 1039 -33.54 13.68 -25.91
N PRO A 1040 -34.12 14.83 -25.51
CA PRO A 1040 -34.29 16.00 -26.39
C PRO A 1040 -32.97 16.66 -26.84
N ILE A 1041 -31.83 16.33 -26.22
CA ILE A 1041 -30.52 16.91 -26.57
C ILE A 1041 -29.88 16.13 -27.71
N SER A 1042 -29.91 14.80 -27.66
CA SER A 1042 -29.24 13.93 -28.65
C SER A 1042 -30.14 13.48 -29.81
N ASN A 1043 -31.47 13.65 -29.71
CA ASN A 1043 -32.42 13.23 -30.74
C ASN A 1043 -32.47 14.23 -31.91
N GLY A 1044 -31.71 13.94 -32.97
CA GLY A 1044 -31.69 14.72 -34.21
C GLY A 1044 -30.38 15.42 -34.55
N MET A 1045 -29.29 15.16 -33.82
CA MET A 1045 -27.95 15.55 -34.25
C MET A 1045 -27.50 14.69 -35.45
N ALA A 1046 -27.85 15.11 -36.66
CA ALA A 1046 -27.03 14.82 -37.84
C ALA A 1046 -25.91 15.86 -37.87
N MET A 1047 -24.68 15.43 -38.21
CA MET A 1047 -23.45 16.23 -38.16
C MET A 1047 -23.62 17.70 -38.53
#